data_AF-A0A1E3GM01-F1
#
_entry.id   AF-A0A1E3GM01-F1
#
_cell.length_a   1.000
_cell.length_b   1.000
_cell.length_c   1.000
_cell.angle_alpha   90.00
_cell.angle_beta   90.00
_cell.angle_gamma   90.00
#
_symmetry.space_group_name_H-M   'P 1'
#
loop_
_entity.id
_entity.type
_entity.pdbx_description
1 polymer ?
#
loop_
_entity_poly.entity_id
_entity_poly.type
_entity_poly.pdbx_seq_one_letter_code
_entity_poly.pdbx_strand_id
1 'polypeptide(L)'
;MKNFDSFIQPLYEALKNNNPKGFENAVENLVTYHTTISEVLSFIDDDNLPTNWLLLSSDSFWGRTYFRELLNEYYQLAKEAIDKMPDNTSFYKEILYLHKRLYANRENITSIEVVEFIQGNYYLWELLLTWRSFENTLSLRAHDSYEEIIYNFISSWESWPRFYIELKTKRSYDVNNTLLAFLTHLKLTSATSISAIRFNNYDAAGWGVDMLNYWLEHLGTKDYFHEEYAWKSVLINHTLLKLKPTSKIWENILNGEKFLMEAAYDLAIKNAHIDLRVLCACYLLLKPKSLEKEEKDILKQYVLVLLEGKRIHPSNDLYPVNPISHAGELVGVYFRLRDYTRSGSDSYGAWLNSVLEYYGKIFKERLVMGRIYSGWGANGIKSLDIAFIQIVLSRSQHEWRLPREWYEALKSNYFKRKDVESLIYDLNDWINSVEKINNSILIEEDNYELLRENFIKSINAILLEIQLYSNQSIIDAPIDQERLNEMAHNASTIFEETNPPFPMNLFNIDRRYDNPPTNFSGGVNLRAYPKQYIAKDIESVTVANEDLAIQEDITNNLKLNIFKEIINYSLTNTKAYDSFENIISGILKEIKAIQSPILFIGNQNLKNRLRKLKYQPDLEGINFIKYKENFGDRYICHIGQCEVYSLPFSDIDYCILTSKNIFDKLIYFKLNPNSFVDINYLQNEANPLEGDLKLSYKIEVVLKPSQITIKLLLEENK
;
A
#
# COMPACT_ATOMS: atom_id res chain seq x y z
N MET A 1 -38.13 23.30 18.06
CA MET A 1 -38.17 22.23 19.09
C MET A 1 -39.53 22.06 19.74
N LYS A 2 -40.18 23.09 20.30
CA LYS A 2 -41.53 22.98 20.94
C LYS A 2 -42.62 22.27 20.11
N ASN A 3 -42.58 22.34 18.77
CA ASN A 3 -43.52 21.62 17.92
C ASN A 3 -43.19 20.13 17.80
N PHE A 4 -41.93 19.71 17.90
CA PHE A 4 -41.53 18.30 17.76
C PHE A 4 -41.90 17.46 18.99
N ASP A 5 -41.81 18.06 20.18
CA ASP A 5 -42.26 17.44 21.44
C ASP A 5 -43.73 16.99 21.35
N SER A 6 -44.57 17.76 20.64
CA SER A 6 -45.99 17.44 20.47
C SER A 6 -46.27 16.18 19.64
N PHE A 7 -45.33 15.73 18.80
CA PHE A 7 -45.47 14.52 17.97
C PHE A 7 -44.84 13.28 18.60
N ILE A 8 -43.90 13.47 19.53
CA ILE A 8 -43.24 12.38 20.25
C ILE A 8 -43.95 12.05 21.56
N GLN A 9 -44.52 13.05 22.24
CA GLN A 9 -45.26 12.87 23.49
C GLN A 9 -46.38 11.81 23.41
N PRO A 10 -47.19 11.71 22.34
CA PRO A 10 -48.21 10.66 22.21
C PRO A 10 -47.63 9.23 22.23
N LEU A 11 -46.39 9.03 21.75
CA LEU A 11 -45.71 7.73 21.78
C LEU A 11 -45.35 7.34 23.22
N TYR A 12 -44.77 8.28 23.97
CA TYR A 12 -44.45 8.07 25.40
C TYR A 12 -45.71 7.87 26.25
N GLU A 13 -46.79 8.60 25.96
CA GLU A 13 -48.08 8.40 26.63
C GLU A 13 -48.68 7.02 26.32
N ALA A 14 -48.59 6.55 25.09
CA ALA A 14 -49.05 5.22 24.70
C ALA A 14 -48.22 4.10 25.36
N LEU A 15 -46.90 4.28 25.48
CA LEU A 15 -46.01 3.37 26.23
C LEU A 15 -46.37 3.33 27.72
N LYS A 16 -46.58 4.51 28.33
CA LYS A 16 -46.95 4.63 29.75
C LYS A 16 -48.31 4.00 30.04
N ASN A 17 -49.27 4.16 29.13
CA ASN A 17 -50.64 3.65 29.28
C ASN A 17 -50.80 2.21 28.76
N ASN A 18 -49.73 1.55 28.30
CA ASN A 18 -49.73 0.21 27.73
C ASN A 18 -50.77 0.02 26.61
N ASN A 19 -50.86 0.99 25.69
CA ASN A 19 -51.82 1.00 24.59
C ASN A 19 -51.14 0.74 23.23
N PRO A 20 -51.05 -0.52 22.75
CA PRO A 20 -50.31 -0.85 21.53
C PRO A 20 -50.92 -0.23 20.26
N LYS A 21 -52.26 -0.17 20.15
CA LYS A 21 -52.93 0.48 19.00
C LYS A 21 -52.71 1.99 18.98
N GLY A 22 -52.74 2.62 20.16
CA GLY A 22 -52.43 4.05 20.28
C GLY A 22 -50.99 4.35 19.87
N PHE A 23 -50.07 3.44 20.20
CA PHE A 23 -48.67 3.53 19.82
C PHE A 23 -48.46 3.38 18.31
N GLU A 24 -49.06 2.38 17.68
CA GLU A 24 -49.02 2.15 16.22
C GLU A 24 -49.47 3.39 15.45
N ASN A 25 -50.66 3.94 15.77
CA ASN A 25 -51.18 5.15 15.15
C ASN A 25 -50.25 6.36 15.35
N ALA A 26 -49.62 6.48 16.53
CA ALA A 26 -48.68 7.56 16.81
C ALA A 26 -47.38 7.41 16.00
N VAL A 27 -46.91 6.18 15.75
CA VAL A 27 -45.76 5.90 14.88
C VAL A 27 -46.07 6.28 13.44
N GLU A 28 -47.26 5.96 12.92
CA GLU A 28 -47.68 6.37 11.57
C GLU A 28 -47.73 7.89 11.41
N ASN A 29 -48.27 8.59 12.40
CA ASN A 29 -48.29 10.05 12.45
C ASN A 29 -46.88 10.64 12.48
N LEU A 30 -45.97 10.04 13.28
CA LEU A 30 -44.56 10.44 13.34
C LEU A 30 -43.88 10.30 11.97
N VAL A 31 -44.08 9.17 11.29
CA VAL A 31 -43.51 8.94 9.95
C VAL A 31 -44.01 9.98 8.97
N THR A 32 -45.32 10.21 8.93
CA THR A 32 -45.95 11.19 8.03
C THR A 32 -45.43 12.59 8.29
N TYR A 33 -45.30 12.98 9.56
CA TYR A 33 -44.81 14.29 9.94
C TYR A 33 -43.33 14.49 9.61
N HIS A 34 -42.46 13.53 9.99
CA HIS A 34 -41.04 13.60 9.70
C HIS A 34 -40.81 13.71 8.18
N THR A 35 -41.47 12.86 7.40
CA THR A 35 -41.32 12.84 5.95
C THR A 35 -41.79 14.14 5.31
N THR A 36 -42.96 14.65 5.72
CA THR A 36 -43.50 15.94 5.24
C THR A 36 -42.56 17.10 5.55
N ILE A 37 -42.05 17.19 6.78
CA ILE A 37 -41.13 18.27 7.15
C ILE A 37 -39.83 18.17 6.38
N SER A 38 -39.21 16.98 6.33
CA SER A 38 -37.97 16.79 5.61
C SER A 38 -38.13 17.12 4.12
N GLU A 39 -39.28 16.84 3.51
CA GLU A 39 -39.59 17.19 2.12
C GLU A 39 -39.76 18.69 1.91
N VAL A 40 -40.54 19.36 2.77
CA VAL A 40 -40.73 20.83 2.72
C VAL A 40 -39.39 21.57 2.91
N LEU A 41 -38.49 20.99 3.70
CA LEU A 41 -37.17 21.53 3.98
C LEU A 41 -36.10 21.03 3.00
N SER A 42 -36.45 20.28 1.95
CA SER A 42 -35.49 19.83 0.93
C SER A 42 -35.15 20.97 -0.04
N PHE A 43 -33.87 21.09 -0.39
CA PHE A 43 -33.36 22.05 -1.37
C PHE A 43 -32.13 21.48 -2.10
N ILE A 44 -31.70 22.13 -3.17
CA ILE A 44 -30.46 21.79 -3.89
C ILE A 44 -29.39 22.78 -3.44
N ASP A 45 -28.24 22.27 -2.98
CA ASP A 45 -27.12 23.11 -2.55
C ASP A 45 -26.28 23.65 -3.72
N ASP A 46 -25.25 24.44 -3.39
CA ASP A 46 -24.35 25.05 -4.37
C ASP A 46 -23.54 24.02 -5.18
N ASP A 47 -23.38 22.79 -4.67
CA ASP A 47 -22.73 21.66 -5.34
C ASP A 47 -23.71 20.85 -6.22
N ASN A 48 -24.95 21.35 -6.38
CA ASN A 48 -26.03 20.72 -7.12
C ASN A 48 -26.44 19.34 -6.54
N LEU A 49 -26.28 19.16 -5.23
CA LEU A 49 -26.68 17.97 -4.48
C LEU A 49 -27.99 18.22 -3.73
N PRO A 50 -28.89 17.22 -3.66
CA PRO A 50 -30.08 17.31 -2.81
C PRO A 50 -29.65 17.32 -1.34
N THR A 51 -30.15 18.29 -0.61
CA THR A 51 -29.92 18.46 0.83
C THR A 51 -31.21 18.89 1.54
N ASN A 52 -31.20 18.99 2.86
CA ASN A 52 -32.32 19.55 3.61
C ASN A 52 -31.86 20.41 4.79
N TRP A 53 -32.71 21.34 5.23
CA TRP A 53 -32.37 22.26 6.32
C TRP A 53 -32.16 21.56 7.68
N LEU A 54 -32.69 20.34 7.86
CA LEU A 54 -32.48 19.56 9.09
C LEU A 54 -31.05 19.02 9.20
N LEU A 55 -30.34 18.89 8.08
CA LEU A 55 -28.97 18.41 8.00
C LEU A 55 -27.93 19.51 8.21
N LEU A 56 -28.33 20.79 8.21
CA LEU A 56 -27.43 21.90 8.49
C LEU A 56 -27.07 21.95 9.98
N SER A 57 -25.79 22.19 10.30
CA SER A 57 -25.33 22.34 11.68
C SER A 57 -25.76 23.69 12.25
N SER A 58 -26.21 23.73 13.51
CA SER A 58 -26.34 24.97 14.26
C SER A 58 -24.97 25.67 14.37
N ASP A 59 -24.86 26.98 14.06
CA ASP A 59 -23.76 27.98 14.01
C ASP A 59 -22.36 27.72 14.64
N SER A 60 -21.96 26.48 14.89
CA SER A 60 -20.69 26.08 15.48
C SER A 60 -20.10 24.94 14.66
N PHE A 61 -18.79 24.96 14.50
CA PHE A 61 -18.00 23.96 13.77
C PHE A 61 -18.15 22.52 14.32
N TRP A 62 -18.80 22.37 15.48
CA TRP A 62 -19.09 21.11 16.18
C TRP A 62 -20.58 20.92 16.49
N GLY A 63 -21.46 21.74 15.89
CA GLY A 63 -22.90 21.75 16.19
C GLY A 63 -23.59 20.43 15.80
N ARG A 64 -24.54 19.99 16.63
CA ARG A 64 -25.43 18.88 16.26
C ARG A 64 -26.42 19.37 15.20
N THR A 65 -26.76 18.50 14.26
CA THR A 65 -27.80 18.78 13.26
C THR A 65 -29.15 18.43 13.87
N TYR A 66 -30.20 19.17 13.49
CA TYR A 66 -31.55 18.86 13.97
C TYR A 66 -31.97 17.45 13.60
N PHE A 67 -31.58 16.97 12.42
CA PHE A 67 -31.82 15.60 11.99
C PHE A 67 -31.24 14.56 12.96
N ARG A 68 -30.01 14.75 13.44
CA ARG A 68 -29.38 13.85 14.41
C ARG A 68 -30.03 13.90 15.79
N GLU A 69 -30.53 15.06 16.21
CA GLU A 69 -31.32 15.16 17.45
C GLU A 69 -32.60 14.32 17.35
N LEU A 70 -33.29 14.38 16.22
CA LEU A 70 -34.49 13.56 15.98
C LEU A 70 -34.19 12.06 16.02
N LEU A 71 -33.11 11.62 15.37
CA LEU A 71 -32.71 10.22 15.40
C LEU A 71 -32.33 9.76 16.81
N ASN A 72 -31.70 10.64 17.61
CA ASN A 72 -31.41 10.34 19.00
C ASN A 72 -32.70 10.18 19.83
N GLU A 73 -33.73 11.00 19.59
CA GLU A 73 -35.04 10.81 20.23
C GLU A 73 -35.70 9.48 19.82
N TYR A 74 -35.61 9.09 18.54
CA TYR A 74 -36.12 7.79 18.09
C TYR A 74 -35.39 6.63 18.76
N TYR A 75 -34.09 6.77 18.98
CA TYR A 75 -33.28 5.80 19.72
C TYR A 75 -33.69 5.72 21.20
N GLN A 76 -33.95 6.85 21.87
CA GLN A 76 -34.46 6.83 23.26
C GLN A 76 -35.84 6.18 23.34
N LEU A 77 -36.72 6.46 22.38
CA LEU A 77 -38.02 5.82 22.29
C LEU A 77 -37.90 4.30 22.11
N ALA A 78 -36.98 3.85 21.25
CA ALA A 78 -36.68 2.43 21.05
C ALA A 78 -36.23 1.75 22.35
N LYS A 79 -35.41 2.45 23.15
CA LYS A 79 -34.95 2.00 24.45
C LYS A 79 -36.08 1.89 25.47
N GLU A 80 -37.06 2.79 25.48
CA GLU A 80 -38.22 2.63 26.39
C GLU A 80 -39.18 1.53 25.93
N ALA A 81 -39.31 1.32 24.61
CA ALA A 81 -40.14 0.26 24.07
C ALA A 81 -39.56 -1.14 24.33
N ILE A 82 -38.23 -1.31 24.30
CA ILE A 82 -37.61 -2.61 24.57
C ILE A 82 -37.78 -3.04 26.03
N ASP A 83 -37.81 -2.10 26.98
CA ASP A 83 -38.07 -2.39 28.39
C ASP A 83 -39.48 -2.96 28.63
N LYS A 84 -40.41 -2.75 27.70
CA LYS A 84 -41.78 -3.32 27.71
C LYS A 84 -41.89 -4.68 27.02
N MET A 85 -40.83 -5.15 26.37
CA MET A 85 -40.84 -6.37 25.57
C MET A 85 -41.32 -7.62 26.33
N PRO A 86 -40.92 -7.88 27.60
CA PRO A 86 -41.39 -9.07 28.34
C PRO A 86 -42.91 -9.15 28.52
N ASP A 87 -43.58 -7.99 28.56
CA ASP A 87 -45.01 -7.89 28.75
C ASP A 87 -45.76 -7.84 27.42
N ASN A 88 -45.23 -7.10 26.44
CA ASN A 88 -45.84 -6.88 25.13
C ASN A 88 -44.78 -6.55 24.05
N THR A 89 -44.59 -7.47 23.12
CA THR A 89 -43.65 -7.34 21.99
C THR A 89 -44.10 -6.31 20.94
N SER A 90 -45.39 -5.94 20.92
CA SER A 90 -45.98 -5.09 19.87
C SER A 90 -45.31 -3.70 19.77
N PHE A 91 -44.93 -3.09 20.90
CA PHE A 91 -44.32 -1.76 20.90
C PHE A 91 -42.99 -1.75 20.18
N TYR A 92 -42.12 -2.69 20.53
CA TYR A 92 -40.80 -2.79 19.94
C TYR A 92 -40.89 -3.24 18.47
N LYS A 93 -41.81 -4.16 18.17
CA LYS A 93 -42.12 -4.58 16.80
C LYS A 93 -42.46 -3.41 15.89
N GLU A 94 -43.29 -2.45 16.32
CA GLU A 94 -43.60 -1.28 15.50
C GLU A 94 -42.38 -0.38 15.25
N ILE A 95 -41.51 -0.23 16.25
CA ILE A 95 -40.27 0.56 16.09
C ILE A 95 -39.30 -0.10 15.10
N LEU A 96 -39.25 -1.44 15.03
CA LEU A 96 -38.41 -2.15 14.04
C LEU A 96 -38.69 -1.75 12.59
N TYR A 97 -39.89 -1.23 12.29
CA TYR A 97 -40.28 -0.77 10.95
C TYR A 97 -40.16 0.76 10.78
N LEU A 98 -39.90 1.53 11.84
CA LEU A 98 -39.89 3.00 11.81
C LEU A 98 -38.93 3.55 10.75
N HIS A 99 -37.64 3.19 10.82
CA HIS A 99 -36.63 3.71 9.91
C HIS A 99 -36.86 3.31 8.44
N LYS A 100 -37.45 2.12 8.21
CA LYS A 100 -37.85 1.68 6.87
C LYS A 100 -38.98 2.53 6.31
N ARG A 101 -40.01 2.79 7.14
CA ARG A 101 -41.15 3.64 6.77
C ARG A 101 -40.68 5.07 6.47
N LEU A 102 -39.75 5.62 7.27
CA LEU A 102 -39.12 6.91 7.01
C LEU A 102 -38.35 6.92 5.67
N TYR A 103 -37.53 5.90 5.41
CA TYR A 103 -36.79 5.78 4.15
C TYR A 103 -37.73 5.65 2.94
N ALA A 104 -38.76 4.82 3.04
CA ALA A 104 -39.70 4.53 1.95
C ALA A 104 -40.49 5.77 1.51
N ASN A 105 -40.90 6.59 2.49
CA ASN A 105 -41.81 7.71 2.28
C ASN A 105 -41.10 9.03 1.92
N ARG A 106 -39.75 9.08 1.95
CA ARG A 106 -38.98 10.24 1.48
C ARG A 106 -38.84 10.19 -0.04
N GLU A 107 -39.24 11.24 -0.76
CA GLU A 107 -39.05 11.30 -2.22
C GLU A 107 -37.62 11.74 -2.55
N ASN A 108 -37.22 12.92 -2.04
CA ASN A 108 -35.88 13.46 -2.22
C ASN A 108 -34.97 13.11 -1.03
N ILE A 109 -34.49 11.86 -1.00
CA ILE A 109 -33.60 11.39 0.07
C ILE A 109 -32.14 11.78 -0.19
N THR A 110 -31.47 12.28 0.84
CA THR A 110 -30.05 12.64 0.80
C THR A 110 -29.15 11.45 1.16
N SER A 111 -27.89 11.48 0.74
CA SER A 111 -26.89 10.45 1.08
C SER A 111 -26.74 10.24 2.59
N ILE A 112 -26.85 11.32 3.38
CA ILE A 112 -26.75 11.26 4.84
C ILE A 112 -27.98 10.54 5.43
N GLU A 113 -29.19 10.89 5.00
CA GLU A 113 -30.42 10.23 5.43
C GLU A 113 -30.42 8.73 5.10
N VAL A 114 -29.93 8.35 3.90
CA VAL A 114 -29.80 6.93 3.50
C VAL A 114 -28.97 6.16 4.54
N VAL A 115 -27.79 6.68 4.87
CA VAL A 115 -26.87 6.02 5.82
C VAL A 115 -27.48 5.97 7.21
N GLU A 116 -28.01 7.08 7.70
CA GLU A 116 -28.50 7.21 9.07
C GLU A 116 -29.80 6.43 9.32
N PHE A 117 -30.70 6.27 8.33
CA PHE A 117 -31.88 5.41 8.49
C PHE A 117 -31.53 3.92 8.54
N ILE A 118 -30.61 3.47 7.68
CA ILE A 118 -30.14 2.07 7.69
C ILE A 118 -29.38 1.78 9.00
N GLN A 119 -28.53 2.72 9.44
CA GLN A 119 -27.83 2.64 10.74
C GLN A 119 -28.80 2.67 11.92
N GLY A 120 -29.81 3.53 11.88
CA GLY A 120 -30.85 3.60 12.91
C GLY A 120 -31.56 2.27 13.12
N ASN A 121 -31.91 1.57 12.04
CA ASN A 121 -32.50 0.24 12.15
C ASN A 121 -31.50 -0.79 12.71
N TYR A 122 -30.24 -0.76 12.28
CA TYR A 122 -29.20 -1.61 12.85
C TYR A 122 -28.98 -1.34 14.36
N TYR A 123 -29.10 -0.12 14.84
CA TYR A 123 -29.01 0.17 16.27
C TYR A 123 -30.12 -0.49 17.11
N LEU A 124 -31.25 -0.85 16.49
CA LEU A 124 -32.28 -1.65 17.16
C LEU A 124 -31.75 -3.07 17.47
N TRP A 125 -30.99 -3.69 16.54
CA TRP A 125 -30.28 -4.94 16.83
C TRP A 125 -29.35 -4.83 18.04
N GLU A 126 -28.56 -3.76 18.08
CA GLU A 126 -27.63 -3.52 19.18
C GLU A 126 -28.36 -3.30 20.52
N LEU A 127 -29.48 -2.58 20.51
CA LEU A 127 -30.36 -2.43 21.68
C LEU A 127 -30.91 -3.78 22.15
N LEU A 128 -31.33 -4.64 21.22
CA LEU A 128 -31.84 -5.98 21.51
C LEU A 128 -30.79 -6.86 22.18
N LEU A 129 -29.56 -6.87 21.66
CA LEU A 129 -28.44 -7.60 22.25
C LEU A 129 -28.03 -7.03 23.62
N THR A 130 -28.02 -5.70 23.74
CA THR A 130 -27.71 -5.01 24.99
C THR A 130 -28.71 -5.39 26.08
N TRP A 131 -30.01 -5.34 25.77
CA TRP A 131 -31.07 -5.74 26.70
C TRP A 131 -30.90 -7.19 27.14
N ARG A 132 -30.64 -8.11 26.20
CA ARG A 132 -30.40 -9.53 26.51
C ARG A 132 -29.21 -9.76 27.45
N SER A 133 -28.16 -8.93 27.33
CA SER A 133 -26.94 -9.04 28.14
C SER A 133 -27.11 -8.63 29.60
N PHE A 134 -28.11 -7.79 29.91
CA PHE A 134 -28.42 -7.39 31.29
C PHE A 134 -29.30 -8.43 32.02
N GLU A 135 -30.05 -9.23 31.26
CA GLU A 135 -30.97 -10.24 31.79
C GLU A 135 -30.28 -11.61 31.95
N ASN A 136 -29.55 -11.79 33.07
CA ASN A 136 -28.78 -13.03 33.34
C ASN A 136 -29.65 -14.30 33.41
N THR A 137 -30.93 -14.17 33.79
CA THR A 137 -31.91 -15.27 33.81
C THR A 137 -33.27 -14.76 33.36
N LEU A 138 -33.59 -14.98 32.09
CA LEU A 138 -34.90 -14.64 31.53
C LEU A 138 -35.98 -15.56 32.09
N SER A 139 -37.15 -15.00 32.40
CA SER A 139 -38.37 -15.80 32.55
C SER A 139 -38.72 -16.47 31.21
N LEU A 140 -39.43 -17.61 31.22
CA LEU A 140 -39.87 -18.29 29.98
C LEU A 140 -40.58 -17.32 29.02
N ARG A 141 -41.46 -16.47 29.55
CA ARG A 141 -42.16 -15.44 28.78
C ARG A 141 -41.22 -14.41 28.15
N ALA A 142 -40.20 -13.96 28.89
CA ALA A 142 -39.22 -13.01 28.38
C ALA A 142 -38.30 -13.63 27.31
N HIS A 143 -38.02 -14.94 27.42
CA HIS A 143 -37.32 -15.70 26.39
C HIS A 143 -38.17 -15.85 25.12
N ASP A 144 -39.43 -16.27 25.22
CA ASP A 144 -40.33 -16.38 24.07
C ASP A 144 -40.50 -15.02 23.36
N SER A 145 -40.64 -13.94 24.14
CA SER A 145 -40.74 -12.57 23.62
C SER A 145 -39.46 -12.13 22.90
N TYR A 146 -38.30 -12.54 23.41
CA TYR A 146 -37.00 -12.25 22.81
C TYR A 146 -36.83 -12.98 21.47
N GLU A 147 -37.14 -14.27 21.41
CA GLU A 147 -37.12 -15.07 20.18
C GLU A 147 -38.07 -14.47 19.13
N GLU A 148 -39.30 -14.12 19.52
CA GLU A 148 -40.27 -13.47 18.62
C GLU A 148 -39.69 -12.18 18.02
N ILE A 149 -39.04 -11.35 18.84
CA ILE A 149 -38.44 -10.10 18.37
C ILE A 149 -37.21 -10.34 17.48
N ILE A 150 -36.40 -11.37 17.73
CA ILE A 150 -35.33 -11.77 16.79
C ILE A 150 -35.93 -12.06 15.42
N TYR A 151 -36.96 -12.90 15.31
CA TYR A 151 -37.58 -13.21 14.03
C TYR A 151 -38.18 -11.98 13.35
N ASN A 152 -38.84 -11.10 14.13
CA ASN A 152 -39.36 -9.83 13.61
C ASN A 152 -38.24 -8.90 13.13
N PHE A 153 -37.09 -8.86 13.83
CA PHE A 153 -35.92 -8.09 13.40
C PHE A 153 -35.35 -8.64 12.10
N ILE A 154 -35.10 -9.95 12.01
CA ILE A 154 -34.57 -10.61 10.81
C ILE A 154 -35.49 -10.32 9.61
N SER A 155 -36.80 -10.55 9.76
CA SER A 155 -37.78 -10.24 8.71
C SER A 155 -37.77 -8.76 8.36
N SER A 156 -37.64 -7.88 9.36
CA SER A 156 -37.53 -6.45 9.12
C SER A 156 -36.26 -6.09 8.33
N TRP A 157 -35.12 -6.69 8.69
CA TRP A 157 -33.81 -6.42 8.11
C TRP A 157 -33.70 -6.96 6.68
N GLU A 158 -34.05 -8.23 6.47
CA GLU A 158 -34.01 -8.91 5.16
C GLU A 158 -34.96 -8.29 4.13
N SER A 159 -36.00 -7.57 4.58
CA SER A 159 -36.91 -6.86 3.67
C SER A 159 -36.28 -5.64 2.97
N TRP A 160 -35.22 -5.04 3.52
CA TRP A 160 -34.63 -3.80 2.98
C TRP A 160 -34.17 -3.90 1.52
N PRO A 161 -33.32 -4.87 1.13
CA PRO A 161 -32.68 -4.84 -0.19
C PRO A 161 -33.71 -4.87 -1.32
N ARG A 162 -34.67 -5.79 -1.25
CA ARG A 162 -35.72 -5.97 -2.27
C ARG A 162 -36.84 -4.93 -2.18
N PHE A 163 -37.40 -4.74 -0.99
CA PHE A 163 -38.69 -4.06 -0.85
C PHE A 163 -38.58 -2.57 -0.57
N TYR A 164 -37.38 -2.07 -0.28
CA TYR A 164 -37.18 -0.66 0.02
C TYR A 164 -36.12 -0.04 -0.88
N ILE A 165 -34.94 -0.66 -0.99
CA ILE A 165 -33.84 -0.10 -1.78
C ILE A 165 -34.10 -0.30 -3.29
N GLU A 166 -34.31 -1.54 -3.74
CA GLU A 166 -34.54 -1.85 -5.16
C GLU A 166 -35.91 -1.37 -5.68
N LEU A 167 -36.93 -1.28 -4.83
CA LEU A 167 -38.20 -0.68 -5.25
C LEU A 167 -38.09 0.82 -5.51
N LYS A 168 -37.21 1.52 -4.77
CA LYS A 168 -37.01 2.96 -4.92
C LYS A 168 -36.13 3.29 -6.13
N THR A 169 -35.14 2.47 -6.46
CA THR A 169 -34.33 2.62 -7.68
C THR A 169 -35.15 2.64 -8.95
N LYS A 170 -36.10 1.70 -9.06
CA LYS A 170 -37.03 1.58 -10.18
C LYS A 170 -37.94 2.80 -10.33
N ARG A 171 -38.06 3.63 -9.30
CA ARG A 171 -38.90 4.85 -9.27
C ARG A 171 -38.11 6.13 -9.50
N SER A 172 -36.88 6.26 -8.98
CA SER A 172 -36.13 7.54 -8.99
C SER A 172 -34.83 7.56 -9.81
N TYR A 173 -34.37 6.43 -10.36
CA TYR A 173 -33.12 6.31 -11.16
C TYR A 173 -31.84 6.88 -10.50
N ASP A 174 -31.81 7.07 -9.17
CA ASP A 174 -30.60 7.52 -8.46
C ASP A 174 -29.67 6.34 -8.13
N VAL A 175 -28.81 6.01 -9.08
CA VAL A 175 -27.86 4.89 -9.00
C VAL A 175 -26.85 5.06 -7.85
N ASN A 176 -26.47 6.30 -7.51
CA ASN A 176 -25.45 6.57 -6.50
C ASN A 176 -25.97 6.35 -5.08
N ASN A 177 -27.14 6.92 -4.74
CA ASN A 177 -27.75 6.70 -3.43
C ASN A 177 -28.18 5.25 -3.22
N THR A 178 -28.54 4.57 -4.31
CA THR A 178 -28.84 3.15 -4.29
C THR A 178 -27.61 2.32 -3.95
N LEU A 179 -26.50 2.53 -4.66
CA LEU A 179 -25.26 1.82 -4.40
C LEU A 179 -24.81 2.07 -2.95
N LEU A 180 -24.90 3.32 -2.48
CA LEU A 180 -24.63 3.67 -1.09
C LEU A 180 -25.52 2.92 -0.10
N ALA A 181 -26.83 2.82 -0.37
CA ALA A 181 -27.77 2.10 0.47
C ALA A 181 -27.44 0.61 0.57
N PHE A 182 -27.18 -0.07 -0.55
CA PHE A 182 -26.81 -1.48 -0.54
C PHE A 182 -25.48 -1.74 0.18
N LEU A 183 -24.45 -0.93 -0.09
CA LEU A 183 -23.15 -1.08 0.57
C LEU A 183 -23.24 -0.80 2.07
N THR A 184 -24.03 0.19 2.48
CA THR A 184 -24.27 0.48 3.90
C THR A 184 -25.02 -0.66 4.57
N HIS A 185 -26.08 -1.14 3.95
CA HIS A 185 -26.85 -2.27 4.47
C HIS A 185 -26.01 -3.54 4.57
N LEU A 186 -25.24 -3.87 3.53
CA LEU A 186 -24.36 -5.04 3.51
C LEU A 186 -23.28 -4.95 4.60
N LYS A 187 -22.64 -3.78 4.76
CA LYS A 187 -21.67 -3.51 5.84
C LYS A 187 -22.28 -3.74 7.23
N LEU A 188 -23.51 -3.29 7.46
CA LEU A 188 -24.17 -3.46 8.76
C LEU A 188 -24.70 -4.89 8.95
N THR A 189 -25.10 -5.56 7.87
CA THR A 189 -25.49 -6.97 7.91
C THR A 189 -24.32 -7.81 8.39
N SER A 190 -23.12 -7.60 7.84
CA SER A 190 -21.92 -8.31 8.30
C SER A 190 -21.48 -7.93 9.73
N ALA A 191 -21.92 -6.78 10.25
CA ALA A 191 -21.70 -6.39 11.64
C ALA A 191 -22.64 -7.11 12.64
N THR A 192 -23.79 -7.64 12.22
CA THR A 192 -24.80 -8.25 13.12
C THR A 192 -24.26 -9.46 13.89
N SER A 193 -23.52 -10.35 13.22
CA SER A 193 -22.89 -11.51 13.85
C SER A 193 -21.76 -11.10 14.80
N ILE A 194 -20.99 -10.09 14.42
CA ILE A 194 -19.86 -9.57 15.22
C ILE A 194 -20.38 -8.89 16.49
N SER A 195 -21.42 -8.06 16.40
CA SER A 195 -22.04 -7.44 17.57
C SER A 195 -22.63 -8.50 18.50
N ALA A 196 -23.35 -9.50 17.98
CA ALA A 196 -23.89 -10.59 18.79
C ALA A 196 -22.80 -11.38 19.54
N ILE A 197 -21.68 -11.70 18.87
CA ILE A 197 -20.55 -12.40 19.49
C ILE A 197 -19.86 -11.54 20.56
N ARG A 198 -19.81 -10.21 20.41
CA ARG A 198 -19.31 -9.30 21.43
C ARG A 198 -20.15 -9.30 22.70
N PHE A 199 -21.46 -9.54 22.58
CA PHE A 199 -22.37 -9.75 23.71
C PHE A 199 -22.41 -11.20 24.22
N ASN A 200 -21.55 -12.09 23.71
CA ASN A 200 -21.55 -13.53 24.00
C ASN A 200 -22.90 -14.21 23.73
N ASN A 201 -23.66 -13.68 22.76
CA ASN A 201 -24.91 -14.28 22.31
C ASN A 201 -24.66 -15.05 21.00
N TYR A 202 -24.31 -16.33 21.15
CA TYR A 202 -23.98 -17.18 20.01
C TYR A 202 -25.20 -17.48 19.13
N ASP A 203 -26.39 -17.63 19.71
CA ASP A 203 -27.63 -17.90 18.94
C ASP A 203 -27.97 -16.75 18.00
N ALA A 204 -27.99 -15.51 18.52
CA ALA A 204 -28.19 -14.31 17.72
C ALA A 204 -27.09 -14.11 16.66
N ALA A 205 -25.86 -14.55 16.95
CA ALA A 205 -24.77 -14.50 15.99
C ALA A 205 -24.97 -15.48 14.83
N GLY A 206 -25.57 -16.65 15.08
CA GLY A 206 -25.94 -17.60 14.03
C GLY A 206 -26.94 -16.99 13.05
N TRP A 207 -27.96 -16.29 13.56
CA TRP A 207 -28.89 -15.53 12.71
C TRP A 207 -28.19 -14.42 11.91
N GLY A 208 -27.20 -13.75 12.50
CA GLY A 208 -26.37 -12.77 11.77
C GLY A 208 -25.57 -13.37 10.61
N VAL A 209 -25.04 -14.59 10.79
CA VAL A 209 -24.37 -15.36 9.73
C VAL A 209 -25.34 -15.72 8.62
N ASP A 210 -26.56 -16.16 8.96
CA ASP A 210 -27.60 -16.52 7.98
C ASP A 210 -28.05 -15.31 7.16
N MET A 211 -28.31 -14.17 7.83
CA MET A 211 -28.66 -12.91 7.17
C MET A 211 -27.57 -12.47 6.20
N LEU A 212 -26.29 -12.62 6.59
CA LEU A 212 -25.18 -12.27 5.70
C LEU A 212 -25.10 -13.23 4.52
N ASN A 213 -25.09 -14.55 4.72
CA ASN A 213 -24.94 -15.52 3.65
C ASN A 213 -26.05 -15.42 2.60
N TYR A 214 -27.27 -15.15 3.04
CA TYR A 214 -28.44 -15.07 2.18
C TYR A 214 -28.74 -13.65 1.66
N TRP A 215 -27.93 -12.67 2.04
CA TRP A 215 -28.16 -11.28 1.66
C TRP A 215 -28.31 -11.07 0.14
N LEU A 216 -27.52 -11.80 -0.67
CA LEU A 216 -27.55 -11.67 -2.13
C LEU A 216 -28.86 -12.21 -2.75
N GLU A 217 -29.49 -13.23 -2.17
CA GLU A 217 -30.77 -13.77 -2.68
C GLU A 217 -31.94 -12.79 -2.54
N HIS A 218 -31.80 -11.81 -1.66
CA HIS A 218 -32.77 -10.73 -1.52
C HIS A 218 -32.65 -9.66 -2.60
N LEU A 219 -31.65 -9.75 -3.50
CA LEU A 219 -31.52 -8.84 -4.62
C LEU A 219 -32.15 -9.44 -5.88
N GLY A 220 -32.79 -8.61 -6.69
CA GLY A 220 -33.19 -8.96 -8.05
C GLY A 220 -32.01 -9.02 -9.04
N THR A 221 -30.84 -9.54 -8.65
CA THR A 221 -29.66 -9.64 -9.52
C THR A 221 -29.94 -10.58 -10.68
N LYS A 222 -29.46 -10.24 -11.87
CA LYS A 222 -29.51 -11.13 -13.04
C LYS A 222 -28.19 -11.88 -13.15
N ASP A 223 -28.26 -13.13 -13.64
CA ASP A 223 -27.05 -13.88 -13.95
C ASP A 223 -26.44 -13.39 -15.28
N TYR A 224 -25.30 -12.71 -15.18
CA TYR A 224 -24.50 -12.23 -16.31
C TYR A 224 -23.34 -13.17 -16.62
N PHE A 225 -23.65 -14.43 -16.95
CA PHE A 225 -22.64 -15.47 -17.17
C PHE A 225 -21.61 -15.07 -18.24
N HIS A 226 -22.06 -14.46 -19.35
CA HIS A 226 -21.16 -14.07 -20.42
C HIS A 226 -20.12 -13.07 -19.92
N GLU A 227 -20.55 -12.00 -19.26
CA GLU A 227 -19.67 -10.97 -18.70
C GLU A 227 -18.82 -11.52 -17.56
N GLU A 228 -19.35 -12.43 -16.74
CA GLU A 228 -18.61 -13.07 -15.65
C GLU A 228 -17.41 -13.87 -16.15
N TYR A 229 -17.53 -14.55 -17.29
CA TYR A 229 -16.43 -15.33 -17.91
C TYR A 229 -15.58 -14.52 -18.89
N ALA A 230 -16.17 -13.60 -19.65
CA ALA A 230 -15.45 -12.85 -20.69
C ALA A 230 -14.62 -11.71 -20.10
N TRP A 231 -15.08 -11.11 -19.00
CA TRP A 231 -14.34 -10.07 -18.28
C TRP A 231 -13.48 -10.69 -17.18
N LYS A 232 -12.50 -9.92 -16.68
CA LYS A 232 -11.77 -10.23 -15.44
C LYS A 232 -12.63 -9.91 -14.22
N SER A 233 -13.78 -10.58 -14.10
CA SER A 233 -14.83 -10.31 -13.13
C SER A 233 -14.37 -10.37 -11.67
N VAL A 234 -13.35 -11.18 -11.38
CA VAL A 234 -12.71 -11.29 -10.05
C VAL A 234 -12.11 -9.99 -9.53
N LEU A 235 -11.79 -9.02 -10.41
CA LEU A 235 -11.24 -7.72 -10.03
C LEU A 235 -12.32 -6.66 -9.76
N ILE A 236 -13.56 -6.91 -10.18
CA ILE A 236 -14.61 -5.91 -10.17
C ILE A 236 -15.03 -5.61 -8.73
N ASN A 237 -14.98 -4.34 -8.35
CA ASN A 237 -15.47 -3.83 -7.06
C ASN A 237 -16.23 -2.52 -7.26
N HIS A 238 -17.03 -2.14 -6.27
CA HIS A 238 -17.96 -1.01 -6.39
C HIS A 238 -17.27 0.35 -6.58
N THR A 239 -16.00 0.50 -6.18
CA THR A 239 -15.26 1.76 -6.38
C THR A 239 -14.86 1.99 -7.84
N LEU A 240 -14.87 0.94 -8.66
CA LEU A 240 -14.63 1.04 -10.11
C LEU A 240 -15.84 1.60 -10.86
N LEU A 241 -17.06 1.48 -10.30
CA LEU A 241 -18.28 2.00 -10.90
C LEU A 241 -18.30 3.53 -10.99
N LYS A 242 -17.49 4.22 -10.17
CA LYS A 242 -17.31 5.68 -10.22
C LYS A 242 -16.39 6.12 -11.38
N LEU A 243 -15.64 5.19 -11.98
CA LEU A 243 -14.71 5.49 -13.06
C LEU A 243 -15.45 5.57 -14.39
N LYS A 244 -14.91 6.37 -15.32
CA LYS A 244 -15.43 6.43 -16.69
C LYS A 244 -15.24 5.07 -17.38
N PRO A 245 -16.22 4.57 -18.14
CA PRO A 245 -16.09 3.30 -18.88
C PRO A 245 -14.91 3.26 -19.86
N THR A 246 -14.47 4.42 -20.35
CA THR A 246 -13.31 4.58 -21.26
C THR A 246 -11.96 4.64 -20.54
N SER A 247 -11.93 4.41 -19.23
CA SER A 247 -10.67 4.44 -18.48
C SER A 247 -9.83 3.19 -18.77
N LYS A 248 -8.50 3.34 -18.76
CA LYS A 248 -7.54 2.24 -18.96
C LYS A 248 -7.76 1.06 -18.01
N ILE A 249 -8.30 1.33 -16.81
CA ILE A 249 -8.65 0.31 -15.82
C ILE A 249 -9.77 -0.59 -16.33
N TRP A 250 -10.86 0.00 -16.85
CA TRP A 250 -11.96 -0.76 -17.44
C TRP A 250 -11.54 -1.48 -18.71
N GLU A 251 -10.73 -0.86 -19.57
CA GLU A 251 -10.16 -1.52 -20.76
C GLU A 251 -9.40 -2.81 -20.41
N ASN A 252 -8.58 -2.78 -19.36
CA ASN A 252 -7.87 -3.95 -18.88
C ASN A 252 -8.80 -5.05 -18.35
N ILE A 253 -9.91 -4.68 -17.69
CA ILE A 253 -10.88 -5.63 -17.11
C ILE A 253 -11.75 -6.27 -18.19
N LEU A 254 -12.23 -5.48 -19.15
CA LEU A 254 -13.17 -5.92 -20.18
C LEU A 254 -12.55 -6.86 -21.22
N ASN A 255 -11.21 -6.89 -21.30
CA ASN A 255 -10.49 -7.81 -22.19
C ASN A 255 -10.90 -7.71 -23.67
N GLY A 256 -11.26 -6.50 -24.12
CA GLY A 256 -11.73 -6.23 -25.49
C GLY A 256 -13.25 -6.27 -25.67
N GLU A 257 -14.02 -6.66 -24.65
CA GLU A 257 -15.48 -6.67 -24.68
C GLU A 257 -16.11 -5.30 -24.41
N LYS A 258 -17.41 -5.18 -24.69
CA LYS A 258 -18.18 -3.96 -24.44
C LYS A 258 -18.52 -3.81 -22.96
N PHE A 259 -18.41 -2.58 -22.44
CA PHE A 259 -18.84 -2.26 -21.08
C PHE A 259 -20.37 -2.32 -20.94
N LEU A 260 -20.86 -3.01 -19.91
CA LEU A 260 -22.27 -3.06 -19.54
C LEU A 260 -22.46 -2.72 -18.06
N MET A 261 -23.14 -1.60 -17.78
CA MET A 261 -23.26 -1.05 -16.42
C MET A 261 -24.00 -1.98 -15.45
N GLU A 262 -25.09 -2.64 -15.90
CA GLU A 262 -25.85 -3.56 -15.05
C GLU A 262 -25.01 -4.78 -14.60
N ALA A 263 -24.25 -5.39 -15.51
CA ALA A 263 -23.35 -6.50 -15.18
C ALA A 263 -22.21 -6.05 -14.27
N ALA A 264 -21.59 -4.89 -14.54
CA ALA A 264 -20.55 -4.35 -13.67
C ALA A 264 -21.07 -4.09 -12.24
N TYR A 265 -22.31 -3.62 -12.13
CA TYR A 265 -22.97 -3.38 -10.85
C TYR A 265 -23.23 -4.69 -10.09
N ASP A 266 -23.88 -5.66 -10.71
CA ASP A 266 -24.22 -6.94 -10.07
C ASP A 266 -22.96 -7.72 -9.68
N LEU A 267 -21.94 -7.75 -10.54
CA LEU A 267 -20.64 -8.38 -10.24
C LEU A 267 -19.90 -7.67 -9.09
N ALA A 268 -19.94 -6.34 -9.03
CA ALA A 268 -19.33 -5.58 -7.94
C ALA A 268 -19.98 -5.88 -6.59
N ILE A 269 -21.32 -5.98 -6.56
CA ILE A 269 -22.08 -6.31 -5.34
C ILE A 269 -21.86 -7.77 -4.92
N LYS A 270 -21.86 -8.70 -5.88
CA LYS A 270 -21.52 -10.12 -5.67
C LYS A 270 -20.14 -10.28 -5.05
N ASN A 271 -19.13 -9.60 -5.58
CA ASN A 271 -17.77 -9.63 -5.03
C ASN A 271 -17.70 -8.99 -3.63
N ALA A 272 -18.37 -7.85 -3.41
CA ALA A 272 -18.40 -7.19 -2.10
C ALA A 272 -19.06 -8.06 -1.02
N HIS A 273 -20.09 -8.83 -1.39
CA HIS A 273 -20.75 -9.80 -0.50
C HIS A 273 -19.82 -10.94 -0.09
N ILE A 274 -19.12 -11.55 -1.06
CA ILE A 274 -18.13 -12.61 -0.79
C ILE A 274 -16.99 -12.06 0.08
N ASP A 275 -16.49 -10.88 -0.24
CA ASP A 275 -15.41 -10.22 0.50
C ASP A 275 -15.78 -9.98 1.96
N LEU A 276 -17.01 -9.50 2.23
CA LEU A 276 -17.48 -9.26 3.59
C LEU A 276 -17.78 -10.55 4.36
N ARG A 277 -18.19 -11.64 3.70
CA ARG A 277 -18.31 -12.97 4.33
C ARG A 277 -16.94 -13.47 4.82
N VAL A 278 -15.92 -13.37 3.97
CA VAL A 278 -14.54 -13.76 4.33
C VAL A 278 -13.97 -12.84 5.41
N LEU A 279 -14.17 -11.52 5.30
CA LEU A 279 -13.75 -10.54 6.30
C LEU A 279 -14.40 -10.81 7.65
N CYS A 280 -15.70 -11.10 7.67
CA CYS A 280 -16.44 -11.48 8.87
C CYS A 280 -15.87 -12.75 9.48
N ALA A 281 -15.68 -13.81 8.68
CA ALA A 281 -15.10 -15.07 9.12
C ALA A 281 -13.72 -14.88 9.77
N CYS A 282 -12.84 -14.08 9.16
CA CYS A 282 -11.53 -13.75 9.72
C CYS A 282 -11.65 -12.99 11.05
N TYR A 283 -12.58 -12.04 11.13
CA TYR A 283 -12.80 -11.26 12.34
C TYR A 283 -13.33 -12.11 13.50
N LEU A 284 -14.19 -13.10 13.24
CA LEU A 284 -14.69 -14.02 14.26
C LEU A 284 -13.55 -14.83 14.92
N LEU A 285 -12.54 -15.21 14.14
CA LEU A 285 -11.36 -15.93 14.63
C LEU A 285 -10.44 -15.09 15.53
N LEU A 286 -10.59 -13.76 15.55
CA LEU A 286 -9.83 -12.91 16.46
C LEU A 286 -10.31 -12.98 17.92
N LYS A 287 -11.44 -13.64 18.21
CA LYS A 287 -11.95 -13.75 19.59
C LYS A 287 -10.93 -14.51 20.47
N PRO A 288 -10.47 -13.93 21.60
CA PRO A 288 -9.34 -14.47 22.37
C PRO A 288 -9.61 -15.82 23.05
N LYS A 289 -8.50 -16.50 23.39
CA LYS A 289 -8.31 -17.95 23.69
C LYS A 289 -9.01 -18.53 24.94
N SER A 290 -9.71 -17.74 25.75
CA SER A 290 -10.42 -18.20 26.96
C SER A 290 -11.82 -18.75 26.67
N LEU A 291 -12.05 -19.26 25.46
CA LEU A 291 -13.32 -19.86 25.06
C LEU A 291 -13.40 -21.30 25.54
N GLU A 292 -14.59 -21.68 26.02
CA GLU A 292 -14.92 -23.07 26.27
C GLU A 292 -14.92 -23.86 24.95
N LYS A 293 -14.85 -25.20 25.04
CA LYS A 293 -14.78 -26.05 23.83
C LYS A 293 -16.02 -25.87 22.94
N GLU A 294 -17.20 -25.81 23.55
CA GLU A 294 -18.48 -25.63 22.84
C GLU A 294 -18.51 -24.32 22.05
N GLU A 295 -18.05 -23.22 22.65
CA GLU A 295 -17.99 -21.92 21.99
C GLU A 295 -17.01 -21.93 20.79
N LYS A 296 -15.88 -22.64 20.90
CA LYS A 296 -14.93 -22.81 19.79
C LYS A 296 -15.55 -23.61 18.64
N ASP A 297 -16.28 -24.66 18.96
CA ASP A 297 -16.95 -25.50 17.96
C ASP A 297 -18.04 -24.70 17.21
N ILE A 298 -18.80 -23.87 17.92
CA ILE A 298 -19.77 -22.95 17.33
C ILE A 298 -19.09 -21.93 16.41
N LEU A 299 -18.01 -21.28 16.85
CA LEU A 299 -17.28 -20.33 16.00
C LEU A 299 -16.67 -21.01 14.76
N LYS A 300 -16.14 -22.22 14.92
CA LYS A 300 -15.64 -23.04 13.80
C LYS A 300 -16.77 -23.31 12.80
N GLN A 301 -17.95 -23.69 13.27
CA GLN A 301 -19.13 -23.87 12.42
C GLN A 301 -19.51 -22.58 11.68
N TYR A 302 -19.55 -21.44 12.37
CA TYR A 302 -19.92 -20.15 11.77
C TYR A 302 -18.94 -19.74 10.68
N VAL A 303 -17.64 -19.91 10.90
CA VAL A 303 -16.60 -19.67 9.89
C VAL A 303 -16.80 -20.58 8.69
N LEU A 304 -17.00 -21.90 8.89
CA LEU A 304 -17.21 -22.83 7.78
C LEU A 304 -18.46 -22.49 6.96
N VAL A 305 -19.57 -22.17 7.64
CA VAL A 305 -20.84 -21.82 7.00
C VAL A 305 -20.75 -20.48 6.24
N LEU A 306 -20.05 -19.49 6.79
CA LEU A 306 -19.75 -18.22 6.09
C LEU A 306 -18.98 -18.43 4.79
N LEU A 307 -18.03 -19.37 4.77
CA LEU A 307 -17.25 -19.67 3.57
C LEU A 307 -18.06 -20.48 2.55
N GLU A 308 -18.86 -21.43 3.02
CA GLU A 308 -19.68 -22.30 2.17
C GLU A 308 -20.95 -21.63 1.65
N GLY A 309 -21.36 -20.49 2.22
CA GLY A 309 -22.56 -19.78 1.79
C GLY A 309 -23.85 -20.53 2.12
N LYS A 310 -23.80 -21.34 3.18
CA LYS A 310 -24.94 -22.13 3.69
C LYS A 310 -25.65 -21.39 4.80
N ARG A 311 -26.80 -21.91 5.24
CA ARG A 311 -27.50 -21.44 6.43
C ARG A 311 -27.30 -22.40 7.59
N ILE A 312 -27.17 -21.84 8.79
CA ILE A 312 -27.22 -22.56 10.07
C ILE A 312 -28.66 -22.98 10.35
N HIS A 313 -29.63 -22.08 10.11
CA HIS A 313 -31.06 -22.35 10.25
C HIS A 313 -31.75 -22.42 8.87
N PRO A 314 -31.68 -23.56 8.16
CA PRO A 314 -32.28 -23.68 6.84
C PRO A 314 -33.81 -23.64 6.94
N SER A 315 -34.43 -22.70 6.22
CA SER A 315 -35.89 -22.58 6.10
C SER A 315 -36.46 -23.42 4.94
N ASN A 316 -35.61 -23.83 3.98
CA ASN A 316 -35.91 -24.66 2.80
C ASN A 316 -34.60 -25.27 2.23
N ASP A 317 -34.70 -26.28 1.35
CA ASP A 317 -33.58 -26.86 0.57
C ASP A 317 -33.11 -25.88 -0.54
N LEU A 318 -32.54 -24.75 -0.15
CA LEU A 318 -31.93 -23.80 -1.07
C LEU A 318 -30.45 -24.12 -1.25
N TYR A 319 -29.96 -23.99 -2.49
CA TYR A 319 -28.56 -24.23 -2.83
C TYR A 319 -27.67 -23.12 -2.26
N PRO A 320 -26.43 -23.44 -1.83
CA PRO A 320 -25.50 -22.44 -1.33
C PRO A 320 -25.18 -21.38 -2.40
N VAL A 321 -25.20 -20.11 -2.00
CA VAL A 321 -24.94 -18.98 -2.90
C VAL A 321 -23.46 -18.65 -2.92
N ASN A 322 -22.83 -18.80 -4.09
CA ASN A 322 -21.41 -18.55 -4.33
C ASN A 322 -20.52 -19.17 -3.22
N PRO A 323 -20.52 -20.51 -3.08
CA PRO A 323 -19.68 -21.19 -2.10
C PRO A 323 -18.21 -21.00 -2.45
N ILE A 324 -17.37 -20.76 -1.44
CA ILE A 324 -15.93 -20.78 -1.61
C ILE A 324 -15.46 -22.23 -1.52
N SER A 325 -15.07 -22.80 -2.65
CA SER A 325 -14.94 -24.26 -2.82
C SER A 325 -13.55 -24.78 -2.46
N HIS A 326 -12.50 -23.96 -2.60
CA HIS A 326 -11.13 -24.35 -2.31
C HIS A 326 -10.26 -23.18 -1.80
N ALA A 327 -9.11 -23.53 -1.22
CA ALA A 327 -8.17 -22.59 -0.61
C ALA A 327 -7.61 -21.52 -1.58
N GLY A 328 -7.50 -21.84 -2.88
CA GLY A 328 -7.04 -20.91 -3.90
C GLY A 328 -8.00 -19.75 -4.16
N GLU A 329 -9.32 -19.98 -4.11
CA GLU A 329 -10.32 -18.91 -4.22
C GLU A 329 -10.17 -17.91 -3.06
N LEU A 330 -9.86 -18.37 -1.85
CA LEU A 330 -9.61 -17.50 -0.69
C LEU A 330 -8.38 -16.61 -0.88
N VAL A 331 -7.31 -17.14 -1.47
CA VAL A 331 -6.12 -16.34 -1.83
C VAL A 331 -6.49 -15.27 -2.86
N GLY A 332 -7.31 -15.62 -3.84
CA GLY A 332 -7.85 -14.64 -4.79
C GLY A 332 -8.66 -13.54 -4.11
N VAL A 333 -9.60 -13.90 -3.22
CA VAL A 333 -10.34 -12.94 -2.39
C VAL A 333 -9.37 -12.04 -1.61
N TYR A 334 -8.33 -12.60 -1.01
CA TYR A 334 -7.31 -11.82 -0.31
C TYR A 334 -6.63 -10.79 -1.22
N PHE A 335 -6.28 -11.14 -2.47
CA PHE A 335 -5.72 -10.18 -3.43
C PHE A 335 -6.67 -9.02 -3.72
N ARG A 336 -7.97 -9.30 -3.88
CA ARG A 336 -8.98 -8.25 -4.07
C ARG A 336 -9.11 -7.35 -2.85
N LEU A 337 -9.14 -7.94 -1.64
CA LEU A 337 -9.24 -7.19 -0.39
C LEU A 337 -8.05 -6.24 -0.22
N ARG A 338 -6.83 -6.72 -0.50
CA ARG A 338 -5.61 -5.90 -0.37
C ARG A 338 -5.57 -4.70 -1.31
N ASP A 339 -6.32 -4.71 -2.41
CA ASP A 339 -6.48 -3.62 -3.37
C ASP A 339 -5.15 -2.98 -3.78
N TYR A 340 -4.16 -3.81 -4.15
CA TYR A 340 -2.77 -3.38 -4.38
C TYR A 340 -2.66 -2.21 -5.36
N THR A 341 -3.52 -2.19 -6.38
CA THR A 341 -3.48 -1.20 -7.47
C THR A 341 -3.91 0.21 -7.08
N ARG A 342 -4.64 0.38 -5.97
CA ARG A 342 -5.24 1.67 -5.60
C ARG A 342 -4.93 2.03 -4.16
N SER A 343 -4.23 3.15 -3.98
CA SER A 343 -4.02 3.79 -2.68
C SER A 343 -4.84 5.08 -2.58
N GLY A 344 -5.35 5.38 -1.38
CA GLY A 344 -6.13 6.60 -1.11
C GLY A 344 -7.42 6.33 -0.33
N SER A 345 -8.08 7.39 0.12
CA SER A 345 -9.32 7.31 0.93
C SER A 345 -10.52 6.75 0.17
N ASP A 346 -10.54 6.87 -1.16
CA ASP A 346 -11.64 6.40 -2.03
C ASP A 346 -11.39 5.02 -2.64
N SER A 347 -10.34 4.30 -2.18
CA SER A 347 -10.04 2.95 -2.66
C SER A 347 -10.94 1.90 -2.03
N TYR A 348 -11.00 0.73 -2.64
CA TYR A 348 -11.78 -0.39 -2.11
C TYR A 348 -11.17 -0.88 -0.79
N GLY A 349 -9.84 -0.92 -0.71
CA GLY A 349 -9.11 -1.22 0.53
C GLY A 349 -9.45 -0.25 1.67
N ALA A 350 -9.63 1.06 1.38
CA ALA A 350 -10.02 2.04 2.38
C ALA A 350 -11.46 1.81 2.90
N TRP A 351 -12.39 1.46 2.01
CA TRP A 351 -13.75 1.08 2.42
C TRP A 351 -13.72 -0.15 3.34
N LEU A 352 -12.98 -1.21 2.99
CA LEU A 352 -12.82 -2.41 3.81
C LEU A 352 -12.19 -2.12 5.17
N ASN A 353 -11.16 -1.28 5.22
CA ASN A 353 -10.57 -0.83 6.48
C ASN A 353 -11.61 -0.07 7.34
N SER A 354 -12.47 0.74 6.73
CA SER A 354 -13.57 1.41 7.45
C SER A 354 -14.60 0.43 8.03
N VAL A 355 -14.77 -0.74 7.40
CA VAL A 355 -15.61 -1.83 7.93
C VAL A 355 -14.93 -2.47 9.14
N LEU A 356 -13.64 -2.79 9.05
CA LEU A 356 -12.88 -3.35 10.18
C LEU A 356 -12.79 -2.40 11.36
N GLU A 357 -12.56 -1.11 11.10
CA GLU A 357 -12.62 -0.09 12.14
C GLU A 357 -14.00 -0.03 12.80
N TYR A 358 -15.07 -0.18 12.02
CA TYR A 358 -16.42 -0.23 12.55
C TYR A 358 -16.58 -1.45 13.47
N TYR A 359 -16.20 -2.66 13.02
CA TYR A 359 -16.21 -3.87 13.84
C TYR A 359 -15.42 -3.72 15.13
N GLY A 360 -14.28 -3.05 15.07
CA GLY A 360 -13.43 -2.74 16.22
C GLY A 360 -14.06 -1.72 17.19
N LYS A 361 -14.91 -0.81 16.69
CA LYS A 361 -15.61 0.22 17.46
C LYS A 361 -16.92 -0.27 18.08
N ILE A 362 -17.57 -1.29 17.52
CA ILE A 362 -18.78 -1.91 18.07
C ILE A 362 -18.52 -2.26 19.55
N PHE A 363 -19.22 -1.57 20.44
CA PHE A 363 -19.11 -1.70 21.89
C PHE A 363 -17.68 -1.73 22.43
N LYS A 364 -16.83 -0.76 22.02
CA LYS A 364 -15.69 -0.39 22.88
C LYS A 364 -16.25 0.09 24.21
N GLU A 365 -15.95 -0.62 25.30
CA GLU A 365 -16.19 -0.16 26.67
C GLU A 365 -15.87 1.34 26.76
N ARG A 366 -16.78 2.12 27.35
CA ARG A 366 -16.71 3.60 27.46
C ARG A 366 -15.25 4.09 27.54
N LEU A 367 -14.73 4.58 26.42
CA LEU A 367 -13.34 5.01 26.32
C LEU A 367 -13.18 6.31 27.13
N VAL A 368 -12.36 6.28 28.16
CA VAL A 368 -11.84 7.47 28.83
C VAL A 368 -10.76 8.05 27.90
N MET A 369 -10.95 9.30 27.47
CA MET A 369 -9.94 10.00 26.64
C MET A 369 -8.55 9.89 27.29
N GLY A 370 -7.53 9.62 26.46
CA GLY A 370 -6.12 9.53 26.89
C GLY A 370 -5.64 8.12 27.28
N ARG A 371 -6.50 7.10 27.22
CA ARG A 371 -6.09 5.69 27.44
C ARG A 371 -6.10 4.90 26.13
N ILE A 372 -5.09 4.06 25.94
CA ILE A 372 -5.02 3.07 24.85
C ILE A 372 -5.76 1.83 25.33
N TYR A 373 -6.83 1.46 24.63
CA TYR A 373 -7.62 0.28 24.94
C TYR A 373 -7.26 -0.83 23.94
N SER A 374 -6.63 -1.90 24.44
CA SER A 374 -6.34 -3.11 23.68
C SER A 374 -7.56 -4.03 23.67
N GLY A 375 -8.53 -3.74 22.80
CA GLY A 375 -9.60 -4.69 22.46
C GLY A 375 -9.14 -5.66 21.36
N TRP A 376 -9.85 -6.77 21.20
CA TRP A 376 -9.72 -7.61 20.01
C TRP A 376 -10.30 -6.87 18.80
N GLY A 377 -9.41 -6.39 17.95
CA GLY A 377 -9.75 -5.55 16.81
C GLY A 377 -8.64 -5.51 15.78
N ALA A 378 -9.07 -5.47 14.52
CA ALA A 378 -8.21 -5.29 13.36
C ALA A 378 -8.33 -3.84 12.88
N ASN A 379 -7.20 -3.16 12.69
CA ASN A 379 -7.17 -1.79 12.16
C ASN A 379 -6.90 -1.75 10.65
N GLY A 380 -6.78 -2.93 10.02
CA GLY A 380 -6.65 -3.06 8.58
C GLY A 380 -6.50 -4.51 8.15
N ILE A 381 -6.56 -4.75 6.84
CA ILE A 381 -6.61 -6.11 6.29
C ILE A 381 -5.37 -6.94 6.68
N LYS A 382 -4.17 -6.34 6.70
CA LYS A 382 -2.95 -7.04 7.15
C LYS A 382 -3.02 -7.55 8.59
N SER A 383 -3.76 -6.86 9.47
CA SER A 383 -3.92 -7.35 10.85
C SER A 383 -4.77 -8.63 10.95
N LEU A 384 -5.43 -9.04 9.86
CA LEU A 384 -6.14 -10.31 9.73
C LEU A 384 -5.32 -11.43 9.10
N ASP A 385 -4.05 -11.20 8.72
CA ASP A 385 -3.26 -12.19 7.97
C ASP A 385 -3.19 -13.54 8.70
N ILE A 386 -3.02 -13.56 10.02
CA ILE A 386 -3.03 -14.81 10.80
C ILE A 386 -4.37 -15.55 10.69
N ALA A 387 -5.50 -14.83 10.71
CA ALA A 387 -6.82 -15.43 10.57
C ALA A 387 -7.05 -15.95 9.13
N PHE A 388 -6.62 -15.19 8.12
CA PHE A 388 -6.63 -15.64 6.72
C PHE A 388 -5.84 -16.92 6.54
N ILE A 389 -4.59 -16.95 7.02
CA ILE A 389 -3.72 -18.10 6.92
C ILE A 389 -4.36 -19.30 7.62
N GLN A 390 -4.95 -19.13 8.81
CA GLN A 390 -5.66 -20.22 9.49
C GLN A 390 -6.81 -20.80 8.66
N ILE A 391 -7.60 -19.95 8.00
CA ILE A 391 -8.71 -20.42 7.15
C ILE A 391 -8.17 -21.16 5.92
N VAL A 392 -7.19 -20.60 5.22
CA VAL A 392 -6.61 -21.23 4.01
C VAL A 392 -5.92 -22.55 4.37
N LEU A 393 -5.18 -22.57 5.47
CA LEU A 393 -4.55 -23.76 6.02
C LEU A 393 -5.58 -24.85 6.37
N SER A 394 -6.71 -24.48 6.98
CA SER A 394 -7.79 -25.44 7.33
C SER A 394 -8.41 -26.14 6.10
N ARG A 395 -8.28 -25.54 4.92
CA ARG A 395 -8.77 -26.07 3.63
C ARG A 395 -7.67 -26.73 2.78
N SER A 396 -6.45 -26.86 3.30
CA SER A 396 -5.28 -27.39 2.56
C SER A 396 -5.08 -28.91 2.72
N GLN A 397 -6.16 -29.70 2.64
CA GLN A 397 -6.07 -31.18 2.74
C GLN A 397 -5.27 -31.80 1.59
N HIS A 398 -5.27 -31.15 0.44
CA HIS A 398 -4.47 -31.49 -0.73
C HIS A 398 -3.78 -30.23 -1.26
N GLU A 399 -2.78 -30.41 -2.12
CA GLU A 399 -2.20 -29.29 -2.88
C GLU A 399 -3.26 -28.64 -3.75
N TRP A 400 -3.23 -27.31 -3.83
CA TRP A 400 -4.20 -26.51 -4.57
C TRP A 400 -3.48 -25.42 -5.38
N ARG A 401 -4.23 -24.81 -6.30
CA ARG A 401 -3.72 -23.73 -7.16
C ARG A 401 -4.64 -22.53 -7.08
N LEU A 402 -4.11 -21.37 -7.46
CA LEU A 402 -4.90 -20.18 -7.66
C LEU A 402 -5.85 -20.39 -8.86
N PRO A 403 -7.10 -19.90 -8.81
CA PRO A 403 -8.03 -20.01 -9.93
C PRO A 403 -7.46 -19.36 -11.19
N ARG A 404 -7.85 -19.87 -12.36
CA ARG A 404 -7.30 -19.45 -13.65
C ARG A 404 -7.57 -17.97 -13.93
N GLU A 405 -8.74 -17.50 -13.55
CA GLU A 405 -9.20 -16.11 -13.71
C GLU A 405 -8.25 -15.14 -13.00
N TRP A 406 -7.70 -15.54 -11.86
CA TRP A 406 -6.71 -14.75 -11.12
C TRP A 406 -5.34 -14.75 -11.78
N TYR A 407 -4.89 -15.87 -12.35
CA TYR A 407 -3.68 -15.87 -13.16
C TYR A 407 -3.82 -14.99 -14.41
N GLU A 408 -4.98 -15.02 -15.08
CA GLU A 408 -5.26 -14.14 -16.23
C GLU A 408 -5.33 -12.67 -15.81
N ALA A 409 -5.84 -12.38 -14.62
CA ALA A 409 -5.83 -11.04 -14.04
C ALA A 409 -4.40 -10.55 -13.73
N LEU A 410 -3.58 -11.37 -13.07
CA LEU A 410 -2.18 -11.04 -12.73
C LEU A 410 -1.29 -10.90 -13.96
N LYS A 411 -1.59 -11.65 -15.04
CA LYS A 411 -0.92 -11.53 -16.34
C LYS A 411 -1.37 -10.32 -17.15
N SER A 412 -2.38 -9.59 -16.70
CA SER A 412 -2.86 -8.42 -17.42
C SER A 412 -2.18 -7.14 -16.96
N ASN A 413 -2.28 -6.08 -17.78
CA ASN A 413 -1.79 -4.74 -17.45
C ASN A 413 -2.57 -4.03 -16.32
N TYR A 414 -3.48 -4.74 -15.63
CA TYR A 414 -4.21 -4.21 -14.47
C TYR A 414 -3.28 -4.03 -13.26
N PHE A 415 -2.48 -5.04 -12.93
CA PHE A 415 -1.50 -4.96 -11.85
C PHE A 415 -0.21 -4.34 -12.36
N LYS A 416 0.25 -3.29 -11.69
CA LYS A 416 1.59 -2.78 -11.93
C LYS A 416 2.61 -3.72 -11.29
N ARG A 417 3.85 -3.63 -11.75
CA ARG A 417 4.93 -4.46 -11.20
C ARG A 417 5.09 -4.34 -9.68
N LYS A 418 5.04 -3.10 -9.16
CA LYS A 418 5.11 -2.84 -7.72
C LYS A 418 3.96 -3.54 -6.95
N ASP A 419 2.81 -3.68 -7.58
CA ASP A 419 1.64 -4.35 -7.00
C ASP A 419 1.90 -5.86 -6.91
N VAL A 420 2.47 -6.45 -7.96
CA VAL A 420 2.89 -7.86 -7.99
C VAL A 420 4.01 -8.13 -6.99
N GLU A 421 4.99 -7.24 -6.86
CA GLU A 421 6.06 -7.35 -5.85
C GLU A 421 5.50 -7.29 -4.41
N SER A 422 4.51 -6.43 -4.17
CA SER A 422 3.82 -6.34 -2.88
C SER A 422 3.02 -7.61 -2.56
N LEU A 423 2.41 -8.22 -3.57
CA LEU A 423 1.71 -9.50 -3.46
C LEU A 423 2.68 -10.64 -3.16
N ILE A 424 3.81 -10.73 -3.88
CA ILE A 424 4.88 -11.70 -3.62
C ILE A 424 5.40 -11.54 -2.19
N TYR A 425 5.60 -10.31 -1.73
CA TYR A 425 6.02 -10.04 -0.36
C TYR A 425 4.99 -10.58 0.66
N ASP A 426 3.71 -10.25 0.49
CA ASP A 426 2.65 -10.70 1.40
C ASP A 426 2.55 -12.24 1.44
N LEU A 427 2.66 -12.93 0.29
CA LEU A 427 2.66 -14.41 0.24
C LEU A 427 3.89 -15.06 0.89
N ASN A 428 5.08 -14.46 0.76
CA ASN A 428 6.26 -14.94 1.47
C ASN A 428 6.12 -14.74 2.99
N ASP A 429 5.51 -13.64 3.41
CA ASP A 429 5.22 -13.39 4.82
C ASP A 429 4.21 -14.42 5.38
N TRP A 430 3.26 -14.88 4.57
CA TRP A 430 2.36 -15.96 4.93
C TRP A 430 3.10 -17.27 5.21
N ILE A 431 4.04 -17.69 4.34
CA ILE A 431 4.86 -18.88 4.56
C ILE A 431 5.59 -18.78 5.90
N ASN A 432 6.20 -17.63 6.19
CA ASN A 432 6.92 -17.41 7.46
C ASN A 432 6.00 -17.37 8.68
N SER A 433 4.76 -16.91 8.49
CA SER A 433 3.78 -16.74 9.58
C SER A 433 3.05 -18.03 9.94
N VAL A 434 2.91 -18.98 9.01
CA VAL A 434 2.35 -20.31 9.30
C VAL A 434 3.10 -20.98 10.45
N GLU A 435 4.43 -20.92 10.47
CA GLU A 435 5.26 -21.50 11.53
C GLU A 435 4.93 -21.00 12.96
N LYS A 436 4.25 -19.86 13.07
CA LYS A 436 3.92 -19.22 14.35
C LYS A 436 2.48 -19.49 14.80
N ILE A 437 1.70 -20.23 14.02
CA ILE A 437 0.29 -20.52 14.33
C ILE A 437 0.22 -21.61 15.40
N ASN A 438 0.33 -21.20 16.66
CA ASN A 438 0.14 -22.08 17.82
C ASN A 438 -1.29 -21.93 18.35
N ASN A 439 -2.04 -23.04 18.35
CA ASN A 439 -3.44 -23.18 18.80
C ASN A 439 -4.46 -22.48 17.88
N SER A 440 -4.73 -23.07 16.71
CA SER A 440 -5.82 -22.64 15.82
C SER A 440 -7.18 -23.14 16.33
N ILE A 441 -8.24 -22.36 16.12
CA ILE A 441 -9.63 -22.79 16.36
C ILE A 441 -10.09 -23.79 15.29
N LEU A 442 -9.55 -23.70 14.08
CA LEU A 442 -10.02 -24.46 12.93
C LEU A 442 -9.31 -25.80 12.75
N ILE A 443 -8.08 -25.92 13.23
CA ILE A 443 -7.17 -27.03 12.92
C ILE A 443 -6.88 -27.82 14.19
N GLU A 444 -7.04 -29.14 14.08
CA GLU A 444 -6.62 -30.10 15.10
C GLU A 444 -5.11 -30.36 14.99
N GLU A 445 -4.42 -30.50 16.12
CA GLU A 445 -2.95 -30.63 16.18
C GLU A 445 -2.43 -31.80 15.31
N ASP A 446 -3.15 -32.92 15.29
CA ASP A 446 -2.75 -34.13 14.56
C ASP A 446 -2.71 -33.96 13.03
N ASN A 447 -3.48 -33.01 12.49
CA ASN A 447 -3.55 -32.75 11.04
C ASN A 447 -2.67 -31.56 10.61
N TYR A 448 -2.08 -30.86 11.57
CA TYR A 448 -1.42 -29.57 11.32
C TYR A 448 -0.25 -29.68 10.33
N GLU A 449 0.65 -30.65 10.52
CA GLU A 449 1.83 -30.81 9.67
C GLU A 449 1.48 -31.12 8.21
N LEU A 450 0.51 -32.01 7.98
CA LEU A 450 0.04 -32.34 6.63
C LEU A 450 -0.55 -31.12 5.92
N LEU A 451 -1.43 -30.39 6.61
CA LEU A 451 -2.04 -29.17 6.06
C LEU A 451 -0.99 -28.10 5.76
N ARG A 452 0.00 -27.94 6.65
CA ARG A 452 1.11 -27.00 6.53
C ARG A 452 1.97 -27.31 5.33
N GLU A 453 2.38 -28.56 5.14
CA GLU A 453 3.19 -28.97 3.98
C GLU A 453 2.45 -28.68 2.67
N ASN A 454 1.17 -29.06 2.57
CA ASN A 454 0.37 -28.81 1.37
C ASN A 454 0.15 -27.31 1.11
N PHE A 455 -0.07 -26.51 2.17
CA PHE A 455 -0.17 -25.06 2.08
C PHE A 455 1.12 -24.45 1.52
N ILE A 456 2.28 -24.78 2.10
CA ILE A 456 3.57 -24.23 1.70
C ILE A 456 3.88 -24.60 0.25
N LYS A 457 3.64 -25.86 -0.16
CA LYS A 457 3.81 -26.29 -1.56
C LYS A 457 2.90 -25.50 -2.51
N SER A 458 1.64 -25.30 -2.14
CA SER A 458 0.66 -24.58 -2.97
C SER A 458 1.03 -23.10 -3.14
N ILE A 459 1.40 -22.40 -2.06
CA ILE A 459 1.84 -21.00 -2.13
C ILE A 459 3.15 -20.87 -2.93
N ASN A 460 4.12 -21.77 -2.72
CA ASN A 460 5.35 -21.78 -3.50
C ASN A 460 5.10 -22.01 -5.00
N ALA A 461 4.15 -22.88 -5.36
CA ALA A 461 3.76 -23.08 -6.75
C ALA A 461 3.17 -21.80 -7.37
N ILE A 462 2.32 -21.08 -6.63
CA ILE A 462 1.76 -19.79 -7.05
C ILE A 462 2.88 -18.75 -7.22
N LEU A 463 3.78 -18.63 -6.25
CA LEU A 463 4.93 -17.72 -6.31
C LEU A 463 5.82 -17.99 -7.52
N LEU A 464 6.14 -19.26 -7.77
CA LEU A 464 6.93 -19.66 -8.94
C LEU A 464 6.24 -19.26 -10.24
N GLU A 465 4.94 -19.49 -10.37
CA GLU A 465 4.20 -19.14 -11.60
C GLU A 465 4.12 -17.62 -11.83
N ILE A 466 3.91 -16.83 -10.76
CA ILE A 466 3.93 -15.36 -10.83
C ILE A 466 5.33 -14.85 -11.21
N GLN A 467 6.38 -15.41 -10.60
CA GLN A 467 7.77 -15.03 -10.88
C GLN A 467 8.19 -15.41 -12.31
N LEU A 468 7.84 -16.62 -12.77
CA LEU A 468 8.11 -17.05 -14.14
C LEU A 468 7.48 -16.10 -15.15
N TYR A 469 6.23 -15.68 -14.93
CA TYR A 469 5.58 -14.69 -15.79
C TYR A 469 6.29 -13.33 -15.77
N SER A 470 6.54 -12.80 -14.57
CA SER A 470 7.22 -11.51 -14.42
C SER A 470 8.61 -11.53 -15.06
N ASN A 471 9.35 -12.62 -14.91
CA ASN A 471 10.68 -12.78 -15.49
C ASN A 471 10.59 -12.89 -17.02
N GLN A 472 9.67 -13.69 -17.54
CA GLN A 472 9.47 -13.84 -18.98
C GLN A 472 9.16 -12.49 -19.66
N SER A 473 8.30 -11.66 -19.06
CA SER A 473 8.04 -10.31 -19.60
C SER A 473 9.29 -9.43 -19.70
N ILE A 474 10.25 -9.57 -18.77
CA ILE A 474 11.52 -8.83 -18.79
C ILE A 474 12.45 -9.38 -19.87
N ILE A 475 12.49 -10.71 -20.00
CA ILE A 475 13.32 -11.39 -20.98
C ILE A 475 12.86 -11.03 -22.40
N ASP A 476 11.55 -11.01 -22.64
CA ASP A 476 10.98 -10.74 -23.96
C ASP A 476 10.96 -9.24 -24.32
N ALA A 477 10.95 -8.36 -23.31
CA ALA A 477 10.96 -6.92 -23.56
C ALA A 477 12.27 -6.46 -24.25
N PRO A 478 12.18 -5.64 -25.30
CA PRO A 478 13.36 -5.07 -25.94
C PRO A 478 14.03 -4.05 -25.02
N ILE A 479 15.32 -3.78 -25.26
CA ILE A 479 16.05 -2.75 -24.52
C ILE A 479 15.54 -1.37 -24.96
N ASP A 480 15.22 -0.53 -23.99
CA ASP A 480 14.80 0.85 -24.18
C ASP A 480 16.00 1.74 -24.52
N GLN A 481 16.18 2.00 -25.80
CA GLN A 481 17.25 2.87 -26.30
C GLN A 481 17.04 4.33 -25.92
N GLU A 482 15.80 4.81 -25.76
CA GLU A 482 15.54 6.20 -25.34
C GLU A 482 16.00 6.41 -23.91
N ARG A 483 15.74 5.44 -23.03
CA ARG A 483 16.24 5.48 -21.66
C ARG A 483 17.76 5.41 -21.56
N LEU A 484 18.42 4.57 -22.35
CA LEU A 484 19.89 4.54 -22.40
C LEU A 484 20.46 5.89 -22.89
N ASN A 485 19.80 6.54 -23.85
CA ASN A 485 20.17 7.87 -24.32
C ASN A 485 19.97 8.94 -23.25
N GLU A 486 18.90 8.86 -22.47
CA GLU A 486 18.64 9.76 -21.33
C GLU A 486 19.71 9.60 -20.24
N MET A 487 20.01 8.36 -19.85
CA MET A 487 21.11 8.07 -18.92
C MET A 487 22.45 8.60 -19.45
N ALA A 488 22.72 8.42 -20.76
CA ALA A 488 23.92 8.91 -21.40
C ALA A 488 24.00 10.45 -21.39
N HIS A 489 22.87 11.12 -21.59
CA HIS A 489 22.76 12.58 -21.49
C HIS A 489 23.02 13.07 -20.06
N ASN A 490 22.35 12.47 -19.07
CA ASN A 490 22.53 12.82 -17.65
C ASN A 490 23.98 12.59 -17.19
N ALA A 491 24.59 11.48 -17.59
CA ALA A 491 25.99 11.17 -17.34
C ALA A 491 26.96 12.15 -18.03
N SER A 492 26.57 12.72 -19.17
CA SER A 492 27.40 13.64 -19.95
C SER A 492 27.56 15.03 -19.31
N THR A 493 26.70 15.39 -18.35
CA THR A 493 26.74 16.69 -17.66
C THR A 493 28.08 16.97 -16.96
N ILE A 494 28.79 15.93 -16.49
CA ILE A 494 30.14 16.05 -15.87
C ILE A 494 31.15 16.72 -16.81
N PHE A 495 31.04 16.44 -18.12
CA PHE A 495 31.96 16.99 -19.11
C PHE A 495 31.65 18.46 -19.44
N GLU A 496 30.47 18.94 -19.05
CA GLU A 496 29.99 20.31 -19.28
C GLU A 496 30.21 21.23 -18.07
N GLU A 497 30.63 20.69 -16.92
CA GLU A 497 30.94 21.47 -15.72
C GLU A 497 31.96 22.58 -15.98
N THR A 498 31.69 23.76 -15.41
CA THR A 498 32.56 24.94 -15.51
C THR A 498 33.73 24.89 -14.54
N ASN A 499 33.54 24.26 -13.37
CA ASN A 499 34.53 24.07 -12.33
C ASN A 499 34.66 22.58 -12.01
N PRO A 500 35.38 21.80 -12.83
CA PRO A 500 35.48 20.36 -12.63
C PRO A 500 36.28 20.04 -11.36
N PRO A 501 36.12 18.83 -10.78
CA PRO A 501 36.90 18.43 -9.61
C PRO A 501 38.38 18.19 -9.95
N PHE A 502 39.23 18.17 -8.92
CA PHE A 502 40.64 17.79 -9.06
C PHE A 502 40.78 16.33 -9.52
N PRO A 503 41.71 15.98 -10.45
CA PRO A 503 42.75 16.83 -11.04
C PRO A 503 42.35 17.52 -12.37
N MET A 504 41.10 17.40 -12.81
CA MET A 504 40.64 17.95 -14.09
C MET A 504 40.74 19.48 -14.11
N ASN A 505 40.54 20.15 -12.97
CA ASN A 505 40.71 21.60 -12.81
C ASN A 505 42.13 22.14 -13.05
N LEU A 506 43.14 21.27 -13.19
CA LEU A 506 44.50 21.68 -13.52
C LEU A 506 44.69 21.95 -15.02
N PHE A 507 43.75 21.53 -15.87
CA PHE A 507 43.86 21.60 -17.33
C PHE A 507 42.93 22.66 -17.92
N ASN A 508 43.29 23.18 -19.10
CA ASN A 508 42.32 23.88 -19.93
C ASN A 508 41.42 22.86 -20.64
N ILE A 509 40.11 22.96 -20.44
CA ILE A 509 39.15 22.02 -21.04
C ILE A 509 38.87 22.43 -22.48
N ASP A 510 39.10 21.51 -23.41
CA ASP A 510 38.73 21.62 -24.83
C ASP A 510 37.63 20.60 -25.13
N ARG A 511 36.60 21.00 -25.89
CA ARG A 511 35.45 20.15 -26.21
C ARG A 511 35.31 20.08 -27.72
N ARG A 512 35.56 18.90 -28.30
CA ARG A 512 35.57 18.70 -29.75
C ARG A 512 34.36 17.91 -30.21
N TYR A 513 33.80 18.32 -31.34
CA TYR A 513 32.72 17.63 -32.04
C TYR A 513 33.16 17.11 -33.42
N ASP A 514 34.37 17.45 -33.86
CA ASP A 514 34.85 17.10 -35.19
C ASP A 514 35.34 15.64 -35.22
N ASN A 515 34.64 14.82 -35.99
CA ASN A 515 34.82 13.37 -36.17
C ASN A 515 34.51 12.53 -34.90
N PRO A 516 33.32 11.89 -34.82
CA PRO A 516 33.00 11.01 -33.71
C PRO A 516 34.05 9.91 -33.63
N PRO A 517 34.65 9.70 -32.45
CA PRO A 517 35.74 8.76 -32.32
C PRO A 517 35.30 7.31 -32.52
N THR A 518 36.08 6.54 -33.29
CA THR A 518 35.86 5.09 -33.47
C THR A 518 36.42 4.24 -32.32
N ASN A 519 37.28 4.81 -31.47
CA ASN A 519 37.92 4.13 -30.35
C ASN A 519 37.68 4.91 -29.04
N PHE A 520 37.32 4.20 -27.97
CA PHE A 520 37.14 4.75 -26.63
C PHE A 520 38.43 4.63 -25.81
N SER A 521 38.73 5.63 -24.97
CA SER A 521 39.94 5.64 -24.11
C SER A 521 39.66 5.34 -22.64
N GLY A 522 38.40 5.43 -22.22
CA GLY A 522 37.97 5.11 -20.86
C GLY A 522 36.57 4.51 -20.83
N GLY A 523 36.27 3.76 -19.77
CA GLY A 523 34.95 3.21 -19.56
C GLY A 523 34.75 2.62 -18.17
N VAL A 524 33.48 2.60 -17.74
CA VAL A 524 33.00 1.98 -16.51
C VAL A 524 32.09 0.82 -16.92
N ASN A 525 32.24 -0.33 -16.27
CA ASN A 525 31.35 -1.47 -16.49
C ASN A 525 30.64 -1.81 -15.18
N LEU A 526 29.32 -1.64 -15.14
CA LEU A 526 28.48 -2.06 -14.03
C LEU A 526 28.00 -3.48 -14.32
N ARG A 527 28.52 -4.44 -13.54
CA ARG A 527 28.20 -5.87 -13.68
C ARG A 527 26.88 -6.21 -13.00
N ALA A 528 26.21 -7.24 -13.52
CA ALA A 528 24.93 -7.73 -13.00
C ALA A 528 23.87 -6.62 -12.89
N TYR A 529 23.87 -5.71 -13.84
CA TYR A 529 22.90 -4.64 -13.95
C TYR A 529 21.54 -5.23 -14.41
N PRO A 530 20.46 -5.06 -13.63
CA PRO A 530 19.17 -5.67 -13.94
C PRO A 530 18.56 -5.13 -15.23
N LYS A 531 18.20 -6.03 -16.16
CA LYS A 531 17.57 -5.69 -17.46
C LYS A 531 16.29 -4.90 -17.27
N GLN A 532 15.56 -5.16 -16.18
CA GLN A 532 14.30 -4.50 -15.85
C GLN A 532 14.39 -2.97 -15.81
N TYR A 533 15.56 -2.39 -15.51
CA TYR A 533 15.73 -0.94 -15.45
C TYR A 533 15.92 -0.31 -16.83
N ILE A 534 16.05 -1.09 -17.88
CA ILE A 534 16.29 -0.59 -19.24
C ILE A 534 15.45 -1.36 -20.25
N ALA A 535 14.39 -2.02 -19.80
CA ALA A 535 13.46 -2.75 -20.65
C ALA A 535 12.32 -1.82 -21.07
N LYS A 536 12.03 -1.80 -22.36
CA LYS A 536 10.98 -0.96 -22.95
C LYS A 536 9.60 -1.44 -22.49
N ASP A 537 8.71 -0.49 -22.23
CA ASP A 537 7.33 -0.73 -21.79
C ASP A 537 7.21 -1.48 -20.45
N ILE A 538 8.32 -1.60 -19.70
CA ILE A 538 8.34 -2.11 -18.32
C ILE A 538 8.43 -0.93 -17.35
N GLU A 539 7.38 -0.73 -16.54
CA GLU A 539 7.45 0.21 -15.40
C GLU A 539 8.50 -0.28 -14.40
N SER A 540 9.68 0.34 -14.41
CA SER A 540 10.71 0.12 -13.41
C SER A 540 10.64 1.21 -12.34
N VAL A 541 10.83 0.86 -11.07
CA VAL A 541 11.11 1.85 -10.05
C VAL A 541 12.46 2.49 -10.40
N THR A 542 12.48 3.78 -10.73
CA THR A 542 13.72 4.54 -10.87
C THR A 542 14.51 4.41 -9.58
N VAL A 543 15.70 3.83 -9.64
CA VAL A 543 16.57 3.74 -8.47
C VAL A 543 16.89 5.18 -8.07
N ALA A 544 16.54 5.56 -6.85
CA ALA A 544 16.80 6.92 -6.38
C ALA A 544 18.31 7.20 -6.47
N ASN A 545 18.68 8.31 -7.10
CA ASN A 545 20.06 8.75 -7.32
C ASN A 545 20.91 7.87 -8.27
N GLU A 546 20.28 7.07 -9.14
CA GLU A 546 20.99 6.28 -10.16
C GLU A 546 21.93 7.13 -11.01
N ASP A 547 21.44 8.27 -11.51
CA ASP A 547 22.24 9.18 -12.34
C ASP A 547 23.44 9.75 -11.58
N LEU A 548 23.28 10.07 -10.30
CA LEU A 548 24.37 10.58 -9.45
C LEU A 548 25.43 9.50 -9.21
N ALA A 549 25.01 8.25 -9.00
CA ALA A 549 25.94 7.13 -8.82
C ALA A 549 26.75 6.88 -10.10
N ILE A 550 26.09 6.88 -11.26
CA ILE A 550 26.74 6.75 -12.57
C ILE A 550 27.73 7.90 -12.79
N GLN A 551 27.34 9.12 -12.44
CA GLN A 551 28.21 10.30 -12.55
C GLN A 551 29.46 10.17 -11.66
N GLU A 552 29.30 9.73 -10.41
CA GLU A 552 30.42 9.54 -9.50
C GLU A 552 31.42 8.49 -10.02
N ASP A 553 30.93 7.38 -10.56
CA ASP A 553 31.75 6.33 -11.14
C ASP A 553 32.56 6.82 -12.36
N ILE A 554 31.93 7.56 -13.27
CA ILE A 554 32.62 8.16 -14.42
C ILE A 554 33.68 9.15 -13.94
N THR A 555 33.33 10.02 -12.99
CA THR A 555 34.24 11.03 -12.42
C THR A 555 35.47 10.37 -11.79
N ASN A 556 35.27 9.29 -11.04
CA ASN A 556 36.37 8.54 -10.43
C ASN A 556 37.24 7.86 -11.48
N ASN A 557 36.65 7.29 -12.54
CA ASN A 557 37.39 6.69 -13.66
C ASN A 557 38.23 7.74 -14.41
N LEU A 558 37.68 8.93 -14.67
CA LEU A 558 38.39 10.06 -15.27
C LEU A 558 39.61 10.48 -14.46
N LYS A 559 39.43 10.67 -13.14
CA LYS A 559 40.53 10.98 -12.21
C LYS A 559 41.65 9.95 -12.34
N LEU A 560 41.31 8.65 -12.33
CA LEU A 560 42.30 7.56 -12.44
C LEU A 560 43.07 7.60 -13.76
N ASN A 561 42.39 7.82 -14.90
CA ASN A 561 43.03 7.88 -16.21
C ASN A 561 44.00 9.06 -16.31
N ILE A 562 43.62 10.24 -15.80
CA ILE A 562 44.53 11.40 -15.76
C ILE A 562 45.77 11.10 -14.91
N PHE A 563 45.61 10.50 -13.72
CA PHE A 563 46.77 10.17 -12.90
C PHE A 563 47.69 9.15 -13.57
N LYS A 564 47.17 8.17 -14.31
CA LYS A 564 48.00 7.21 -15.07
C LYS A 564 48.89 7.92 -16.09
N GLU A 565 48.35 8.89 -16.82
CA GLU A 565 49.13 9.69 -17.78
C GLU A 565 50.21 10.53 -17.08
N ILE A 566 49.91 11.12 -15.92
CA ILE A 566 50.90 11.85 -15.12
C ILE A 566 52.05 10.94 -14.67
N ILE A 567 51.73 9.70 -14.27
CA ILE A 567 52.71 8.72 -13.81
C ILE A 567 53.61 8.24 -14.95
N ASN A 568 53.04 8.06 -16.14
CA ASN A 568 53.76 7.60 -17.33
C ASN A 568 54.56 8.71 -18.04
N TYR A 569 54.46 9.96 -17.58
CA TYR A 569 55.15 11.09 -18.18
C TYR A 569 56.69 10.98 -18.03
N SER A 570 57.43 11.48 -19.03
CA SER A 570 58.89 11.39 -19.08
C SER A 570 59.55 12.09 -17.89
N LEU A 571 60.38 11.35 -17.15
CA LEU A 571 61.11 11.85 -15.99
C LEU A 571 62.37 12.62 -16.41
N THR A 572 62.58 13.80 -15.85
CA THR A 572 63.82 14.56 -16.04
C THR A 572 64.92 14.14 -15.07
N ASN A 573 64.55 13.66 -13.88
CA ASN A 573 65.50 13.24 -12.87
C ASN A 573 64.86 12.26 -11.88
N THR A 574 65.66 11.42 -11.25
CA THR A 574 65.26 10.55 -10.13
C THR A 574 66.20 10.76 -8.96
N LYS A 575 65.66 10.97 -7.77
CA LYS A 575 66.43 11.16 -6.53
C LYS A 575 65.90 10.25 -5.43
N ALA A 576 66.80 9.61 -4.71
CA ALA A 576 66.49 8.81 -3.54
C ALA A 576 66.93 9.53 -2.27
N TYR A 577 66.18 9.33 -1.19
CA TYR A 577 66.42 9.92 0.13
C TYR A 577 66.23 8.88 1.23
N ASP A 578 67.10 8.93 2.24
CA ASP A 578 67.15 7.90 3.29
C ASP A 578 66.30 8.25 4.52
N SER A 579 65.75 9.47 4.59
CA SER A 579 64.92 9.93 5.72
C SER A 579 63.86 10.95 5.33
N PHE A 580 62.85 11.10 6.19
CA PHE A 580 61.78 12.08 6.03
C PHE A 580 62.28 13.54 5.98
N GLU A 581 63.25 13.91 6.82
CA GLU A 581 63.82 15.26 6.86
C GLU A 581 64.60 15.56 5.58
N ASN A 582 65.30 14.55 5.06
CA ASN A 582 66.09 14.65 3.84
C ASN A 582 65.20 14.83 2.60
N ILE A 583 64.10 14.08 2.49
CA ILE A 583 63.18 14.24 1.36
C ILE A 583 62.45 15.59 1.42
N ILE A 584 62.02 16.07 2.59
CA ILE A 584 61.39 17.39 2.74
C ILE A 584 62.37 18.53 2.40
N SER A 585 63.61 18.44 2.89
CA SER A 585 64.67 19.41 2.57
C SER A 585 65.03 19.38 1.08
N GLY A 586 65.05 18.19 0.47
CA GLY A 586 65.21 17.99 -0.96
C GLY A 586 64.10 18.66 -1.76
N ILE A 587 62.85 18.41 -1.39
CA ILE A 587 61.66 19.03 -1.99
C ILE A 587 61.77 20.58 -1.91
N LEU A 588 62.10 21.15 -0.75
CA LEU A 588 62.25 22.60 -0.58
C LEU A 588 63.37 23.21 -1.45
N LYS A 589 64.43 22.45 -1.74
CA LYS A 589 65.51 22.87 -2.64
C LYS A 589 65.04 22.88 -4.10
N GLU A 590 64.37 21.82 -4.55
CA GLU A 590 63.92 21.69 -5.94
C GLU A 590 62.77 22.64 -6.29
N ILE A 591 61.86 22.90 -5.34
CA ILE A 591 60.73 23.84 -5.52
C ILE A 591 61.22 25.23 -5.94
N LYS A 592 62.39 25.69 -5.49
CA LYS A 592 62.94 27.01 -5.87
C LYS A 592 63.24 27.11 -7.37
N ALA A 593 63.49 25.99 -8.04
CA ALA A 593 63.80 25.94 -9.47
C ALA A 593 62.55 25.68 -10.34
N ILE A 594 61.40 25.37 -9.73
CA ILE A 594 60.17 24.99 -10.43
C ILE A 594 59.14 26.10 -10.25
N GLN A 595 58.66 26.68 -11.36
CA GLN A 595 57.56 27.64 -11.33
C GLN A 595 56.24 26.90 -11.00
N SER A 596 55.46 27.43 -10.06
CA SER A 596 54.16 26.86 -9.63
C SER A 596 54.23 25.34 -9.34
N PRO A 597 55.02 24.91 -8.34
CA PRO A 597 55.28 23.49 -8.11
C PRO A 597 54.09 22.74 -7.54
N ILE A 598 53.94 21.48 -7.94
CA ILE A 598 52.94 20.54 -7.47
C ILE A 598 53.61 19.18 -7.20
N LEU A 599 53.24 18.56 -6.09
CA LEU A 599 53.78 17.28 -5.63
C LEU A 599 52.67 16.24 -5.53
N PHE A 600 52.86 15.10 -6.18
CA PHE A 600 52.00 13.93 -6.07
C PHE A 600 52.69 12.86 -5.23
N ILE A 601 52.05 12.43 -4.13
CA ILE A 601 52.61 11.45 -3.20
C ILE A 601 51.90 10.11 -3.39
N GLY A 602 52.64 9.07 -3.80
CA GLY A 602 52.23 7.67 -3.73
C GLY A 602 52.68 6.99 -2.43
N ASN A 603 53.90 7.30 -1.97
CA ASN A 603 54.51 6.67 -0.79
C ASN A 603 53.62 6.80 0.48
N GLN A 604 53.18 5.66 1.01
CA GLN A 604 52.22 5.63 2.12
C GLN A 604 52.82 6.11 3.44
N ASN A 605 54.10 5.82 3.68
CA ASN A 605 54.80 6.25 4.90
C ASN A 605 54.90 7.79 4.94
N LEU A 606 55.32 8.40 3.83
CA LEU A 606 55.39 9.85 3.68
C LEU A 606 54.01 10.49 3.82
N LYS A 607 53.00 9.94 3.15
CA LYS A 607 51.60 10.39 3.22
C LYS A 607 51.05 10.37 4.65
N ASN A 608 51.28 9.28 5.38
CA ASN A 608 50.81 9.11 6.75
C ASN A 608 51.53 10.05 7.72
N ARG A 609 52.86 10.23 7.58
CA ARG A 609 53.60 11.20 8.40
C ARG A 609 53.11 12.63 8.16
N LEU A 610 52.93 13.05 6.91
CA LEU A 610 52.38 14.37 6.58
C LEU A 610 50.97 14.56 7.13
N ARG A 611 50.11 13.53 7.11
CA ARG A 611 48.77 13.64 7.73
C ARG A 611 48.82 13.72 9.26
N LYS A 612 49.72 12.97 9.92
CA LYS A 612 49.90 13.01 11.39
C LYS A 612 50.36 14.38 11.88
N LEU A 613 51.23 15.05 11.12
CA LEU A 613 51.72 16.40 11.46
C LEU A 613 50.61 17.46 11.54
N LYS A 614 49.42 17.21 10.96
CA LYS A 614 48.25 18.08 11.13
C LYS A 614 47.74 18.12 12.58
N TYR A 615 47.92 17.02 13.32
CA TYR A 615 47.34 16.82 14.67
C TYR A 615 48.38 16.92 15.79
N GLN A 616 49.66 17.09 15.45
CA GLN A 616 50.79 17.19 16.40
C GLN A 616 51.66 18.41 16.06
N PRO A 617 51.23 19.64 16.39
CA PRO A 617 51.93 20.86 16.01
C PRO A 617 53.25 21.12 16.76
N ASP A 618 53.53 20.40 17.85
CA ASP A 618 54.67 20.63 18.76
C ASP A 618 56.00 19.97 18.32
N LEU A 619 56.06 19.34 17.14
CA LEU A 619 57.30 18.80 16.60
C LEU A 619 58.09 19.94 15.89
N GLU A 620 59.22 20.34 16.49
CA GLU A 620 60.16 21.32 15.92
C GLU A 620 60.63 20.88 14.52
N GLY A 621 60.24 21.62 13.49
CA GLY A 621 60.59 21.35 12.08
C GLY A 621 59.57 21.82 11.03
N ILE A 622 58.38 22.27 11.45
CA ILE A 622 57.17 22.38 10.60
C ILE A 622 56.92 23.80 10.02
N ASN A 623 57.80 24.79 10.18
CA ASN A 623 57.52 26.16 9.69
C ASN A 623 57.24 26.26 8.17
N PHE A 624 57.65 25.26 7.39
CA PHE A 624 57.45 25.23 5.94
C PHE A 624 56.22 24.44 5.50
N ILE A 625 55.52 23.72 6.38
CA ILE A 625 54.35 22.91 6.03
C ILE A 625 53.08 23.63 6.49
N LYS A 626 52.15 23.88 5.56
CA LYS A 626 50.89 24.58 5.86
C LYS A 626 49.69 23.76 5.43
N TYR A 627 48.66 23.71 6.28
CA TYR A 627 47.37 23.12 5.93
C TYR A 627 46.41 24.25 5.55
N LYS A 628 45.75 24.12 4.40
CA LYS A 628 44.80 25.09 3.88
C LYS A 628 43.52 24.35 3.50
N GLU A 629 42.41 25.05 3.60
CA GLU A 629 41.09 24.55 3.19
C GLU A 629 40.83 24.92 1.72
N ASN A 630 39.84 24.29 1.09
CA ASN A 630 39.40 24.52 -0.29
C ASN A 630 40.32 24.04 -1.44
N PHE A 631 41.12 22.97 -1.21
CA PHE A 631 41.96 22.34 -2.25
C PHE A 631 41.47 20.94 -2.71
N GLY A 632 40.29 20.50 -2.26
CA GLY A 632 39.64 19.25 -2.70
C GLY A 632 40.12 17.96 -2.00
N ASP A 633 39.45 16.84 -2.31
CA ASP A 633 39.47 15.57 -1.53
C ASP A 633 40.81 14.83 -1.45
N ARG A 634 41.83 15.29 -2.19
CA ARG A 634 43.14 14.63 -2.24
C ARG A 634 44.31 15.48 -1.78
N TYR A 635 44.03 16.72 -1.41
CA TYR A 635 45.02 17.62 -0.85
C TYR A 635 45.50 17.11 0.52
N ILE A 636 46.81 17.18 0.75
CA ILE A 636 47.44 16.81 2.02
C ILE A 636 47.87 18.08 2.75
N CYS A 637 48.75 18.86 2.13
CA CYS A 637 49.35 20.07 2.71
C CYS A 637 50.02 20.93 1.61
N HIS A 638 50.57 22.08 2.00
CA HIS A 638 51.58 22.80 1.22
C HIS A 638 52.95 22.56 1.87
N ILE A 639 53.98 22.30 1.07
CA ILE A 639 55.38 22.35 1.49
C ILE A 639 56.01 23.59 0.82
N GLY A 640 56.28 24.63 1.60
CA GLY A 640 56.67 25.94 1.10
C GLY A 640 55.57 26.55 0.22
N GLN A 641 55.85 26.68 -1.08
CA GLN A 641 54.89 27.13 -2.09
C GLN A 641 54.29 25.97 -2.92
N CYS A 642 54.70 24.73 -2.67
CA CYS A 642 54.26 23.56 -3.43
C CYS A 642 52.99 22.96 -2.84
N GLU A 643 51.99 22.74 -3.68
CA GLU A 643 50.76 22.03 -3.31
C GLU A 643 50.98 20.51 -3.36
N VAL A 644 50.58 19.82 -2.30
CA VAL A 644 50.81 18.38 -2.14
C VAL A 644 49.49 17.62 -2.21
N TYR A 645 49.41 16.68 -3.15
CA TYR A 645 48.25 15.83 -3.39
C TYR A 645 48.60 14.35 -3.29
N SER A 646 47.62 13.54 -2.90
CA SER A 646 47.76 12.08 -2.84
C SER A 646 47.41 11.40 -4.17
N LEU A 647 48.22 10.42 -4.57
CA LEU A 647 47.92 9.53 -5.68
C LEU A 647 46.89 8.45 -5.28
N PRO A 648 46.05 7.97 -6.23
CA PRO A 648 45.06 6.91 -5.97
C PRO A 648 45.63 5.51 -5.79
N PHE A 649 46.87 5.31 -6.23
CA PHE A 649 47.43 3.99 -6.48
C PHE A 649 48.20 3.51 -5.25
N SER A 650 47.82 2.35 -4.71
CA SER A 650 48.48 1.75 -3.55
C SER A 650 49.81 1.07 -3.89
N ASP A 651 49.99 0.71 -5.17
CA ASP A 651 51.16 0.07 -5.75
C ASP A 651 52.31 1.04 -6.07
N ILE A 652 52.07 2.35 -5.96
CA ILE A 652 53.07 3.39 -6.24
C ILE A 652 53.70 3.88 -4.93
N ASP A 653 54.97 3.58 -4.73
CA ASP A 653 55.70 3.93 -3.49
C ASP A 653 56.67 5.13 -3.63
N TYR A 654 56.48 5.95 -4.65
CA TYR A 654 57.31 7.13 -4.91
C TYR A 654 56.47 8.40 -5.03
N CYS A 655 57.15 9.55 -5.07
CA CYS A 655 56.52 10.85 -5.28
C CYS A 655 56.96 11.46 -6.61
N ILE A 656 56.10 12.28 -7.20
CA ILE A 656 56.35 12.99 -8.45
C ILE A 656 56.25 14.48 -8.17
N LEU A 657 57.37 15.20 -8.28
CA LEU A 657 57.41 16.66 -8.19
C LEU A 657 57.49 17.24 -9.60
N THR A 658 56.55 18.12 -9.94
CA THR A 658 56.48 18.75 -11.27
C THR A 658 55.96 20.19 -11.17
N SER A 659 55.89 20.89 -12.30
CA SER A 659 55.25 22.20 -12.42
C SER A 659 53.78 22.04 -12.81
N LYS A 660 52.88 22.87 -12.25
CA LYS A 660 51.50 22.99 -12.76
C LYS A 660 51.43 23.36 -14.24
N ASN A 661 52.48 23.95 -14.80
CA ASN A 661 52.54 24.29 -16.23
C ASN A 661 52.60 23.08 -17.15
N ILE A 662 52.81 21.86 -16.62
CA ILE A 662 52.75 20.61 -17.38
C ILE A 662 51.36 20.32 -17.94
N PHE A 663 50.32 20.75 -17.24
CA PHE A 663 48.93 20.51 -17.63
C PHE A 663 48.54 21.50 -18.73
N ASP A 664 48.42 21.03 -19.97
CA ASP A 664 48.06 21.89 -21.10
C ASP A 664 46.56 21.90 -21.34
N LYS A 665 46.06 20.78 -21.86
CA LYS A 665 44.68 20.62 -22.28
C LYS A 665 44.14 19.25 -21.94
N LEU A 666 42.85 19.22 -21.66
CA LEU A 666 42.09 18.01 -21.50
C LEU A 666 40.97 18.06 -22.54
N ILE A 667 41.04 17.17 -23.52
CA ILE A 667 40.15 17.19 -24.68
C ILE A 667 39.07 16.14 -24.46
N TYR A 668 37.83 16.61 -24.35
CA TYR A 668 36.63 15.78 -24.34
C TYR A 668 36.05 15.70 -25.75
N PHE A 669 35.79 14.48 -26.23
CA PHE A 669 35.18 14.26 -27.53
C PHE A 669 33.69 14.02 -27.35
N LYS A 670 32.87 14.87 -27.96
CA LYS A 670 31.42 14.64 -28.08
C LYS A 670 31.19 13.49 -29.04
N LEU A 671 30.32 12.56 -28.65
CA LEU A 671 29.89 11.45 -29.49
C LEU A 671 28.69 11.90 -30.35
N ASN A 672 27.72 12.54 -29.70
CA ASN A 672 26.53 13.14 -30.31
C ASN A 672 26.39 14.62 -29.83
N PRO A 673 25.51 15.45 -30.44
CA PRO A 673 25.36 16.86 -30.04
C PRO A 673 25.12 17.05 -28.53
N ASN A 674 24.40 16.09 -27.94
CA ASN A 674 23.92 16.13 -26.56
C ASN A 674 24.60 15.10 -25.63
N SER A 675 25.64 14.36 -26.08
CA SER A 675 26.29 13.36 -25.22
C SER A 675 27.80 13.18 -25.49
N PHE A 676 28.54 13.02 -24.39
CA PHE A 676 29.97 12.65 -24.34
C PHE A 676 30.18 11.18 -23.96
N VAL A 677 29.13 10.53 -23.44
CA VAL A 677 29.14 9.14 -22.98
C VAL A 677 28.28 8.30 -23.90
N ASP A 678 28.79 7.12 -24.27
CA ASP A 678 28.04 6.04 -24.90
C ASP A 678 27.66 5.01 -23.84
N ILE A 679 26.39 4.63 -23.76
CA ILE A 679 25.93 3.61 -22.81
C ILE A 679 25.36 2.45 -23.61
N ASN A 680 26.00 1.29 -23.48
CA ASN A 680 25.56 0.05 -24.10
C ASN A 680 25.26 -0.98 -23.02
N TYR A 681 24.17 -1.72 -23.21
CA TYR A 681 23.85 -2.87 -22.37
C TYR A 681 24.15 -4.18 -23.08
N LEU A 682 24.96 -5.02 -22.43
CA LEU A 682 25.25 -6.36 -22.90
C LEU A 682 24.54 -7.37 -22.00
N GLN A 683 23.49 -7.98 -22.54
CA GLN A 683 22.72 -8.98 -21.82
C GLN A 683 23.58 -10.23 -21.55
N ASN A 684 23.47 -10.79 -20.34
CA ASN A 684 24.17 -12.01 -19.98
C ASN A 684 23.45 -13.23 -20.58
N GLU A 685 24.17 -14.06 -21.33
CA GLU A 685 23.62 -15.28 -21.95
C GLU A 685 23.18 -16.33 -20.91
N ALA A 686 23.86 -16.40 -19.76
CA ALA A 686 23.55 -17.37 -18.71
C ALA A 686 22.38 -16.94 -17.80
N ASN A 687 22.19 -15.63 -17.61
CA ASN A 687 21.08 -15.07 -16.86
C ASN A 687 20.47 -13.90 -17.64
N PRO A 688 19.42 -14.13 -18.46
CA PRO A 688 18.84 -13.11 -19.32
C PRO A 688 18.17 -11.93 -18.58
N LEU A 689 18.01 -12.03 -17.25
CA LEU A 689 17.44 -10.96 -16.42
C LEU A 689 18.48 -9.89 -16.03
N GLU A 690 19.76 -10.16 -16.24
CA GLU A 690 20.88 -9.29 -15.88
C GLU A 690 21.87 -9.16 -17.04
N GLY A 691 22.76 -8.19 -16.93
CA GLY A 691 23.74 -7.89 -17.95
C GLY A 691 24.77 -6.87 -17.48
N ASP A 692 25.64 -6.48 -18.38
CA ASP A 692 26.71 -5.52 -18.14
C ASP A 692 26.34 -4.17 -18.77
N LEU A 693 26.20 -3.13 -17.94
CA LEU A 693 26.03 -1.76 -18.42
C LEU A 693 27.41 -1.14 -18.64
N LYS A 694 27.79 -0.99 -19.91
CA LYS A 694 29.07 -0.42 -20.35
C LYS A 694 28.91 1.05 -20.69
N LEU A 695 29.52 1.89 -19.88
CA LEU A 695 29.66 3.32 -20.13
C LEU A 695 31.02 3.57 -20.75
N SER A 696 31.05 4.14 -21.96
CA SER A 696 32.28 4.38 -22.72
C SER A 696 32.40 5.85 -23.07
N TYR A 697 33.60 6.40 -22.96
CA TYR A 697 33.87 7.80 -23.31
C TYR A 697 35.28 7.95 -23.88
N LYS A 698 35.53 9.08 -24.55
CA LYS A 698 36.85 9.41 -25.07
C LYS A 698 37.38 10.72 -24.49
N ILE A 699 38.53 10.58 -23.86
CA ILE A 699 39.37 11.64 -23.32
C ILE A 699 40.77 11.56 -23.94
N GLU A 700 41.37 12.71 -24.19
CA GLU A 700 42.80 12.86 -24.48
C GLU A 700 43.42 13.85 -23.50
N VAL A 701 44.48 13.40 -22.81
CA VAL A 701 45.21 14.18 -21.81
C VAL A 701 46.48 14.72 -22.47
N VAL A 702 46.57 16.03 -22.64
CA VAL A 702 47.72 16.69 -23.27
C VAL A 702 48.61 17.31 -22.20
N LEU A 703 49.83 16.80 -22.11
CA LEU A 703 50.87 17.29 -21.21
C LEU A 703 51.95 18.03 -22.03
N LYS A 704 52.40 19.20 -21.57
CA LYS A 704 53.44 19.98 -22.29
C LYS A 704 54.77 19.24 -22.24
N PRO A 705 55.47 19.08 -23.38
CA PRO A 705 56.78 18.44 -23.40
C PRO A 705 57.83 19.27 -22.65
N SER A 706 58.90 18.60 -22.23
CA SER A 706 60.12 19.22 -21.67
C SER A 706 59.94 19.97 -20.33
N GLN A 707 58.88 19.69 -19.57
CA GLN A 707 58.72 20.18 -18.19
C GLN A 707 59.54 19.37 -17.19
N ILE A 708 60.08 20.04 -16.17
CA ILE A 708 60.82 19.42 -15.06
C ILE A 708 59.88 18.49 -14.30
N THR A 709 60.19 17.20 -14.31
CA THR A 709 59.44 16.15 -13.59
C THR A 709 60.44 15.27 -12.86
N ILE A 710 60.45 15.35 -11.53
CA ILE A 710 61.42 14.68 -10.67
C ILE A 710 60.71 13.57 -9.91
N LYS A 711 61.22 12.35 -10.06
CA LYS A 711 60.81 11.21 -9.24
C LYS A 711 61.60 11.24 -7.93
N LEU A 712 60.90 11.23 -6.81
CA LEU A 712 61.48 11.23 -5.47
C LEU A 712 61.15 9.89 -4.79
N LEU A 713 62.19 9.15 -4.41
CA LEU A 713 62.12 7.88 -3.71
C LEU A 713 62.49 8.10 -2.24
N LEU A 714 61.73 7.49 -1.33
CA LEU A 714 62.06 7.45 0.09
C LEU A 714 62.49 6.01 0.42
N GLU A 715 63.79 5.79 0.53
CA GLU A 715 64.41 4.51 0.85
C GLU A 715 64.75 4.51 2.34
N GLU A 716 63.72 4.48 3.20
CA GLU A 716 63.96 4.23 4.62
C GLU A 716 64.42 2.77 4.76
N ASN A 717 65.63 2.57 5.32
CA ASN A 717 66.11 1.23 5.68
C ASN A 717 65.02 0.50 6.49
N LYS A 718 64.60 -0.65 5.98
CA LYS A 718 63.53 -1.49 6.55
C LYS A 718 63.70 -1.77 8.03
#